data_AF-A0A4Y7NGK1-F1
#
_entry.id   AF-A0A4Y7NGK1-F1
#
_cell.length_a   1.000
_cell.length_b   1.000
_cell.length_c   1.000
_cell.angle_alpha   90.00
_cell.angle_beta   90.00
_cell.angle_gamma   90.00
#
_symmetry.space_group_name_H-M   'P 1'
#
loop_
_entity.id
_entity.type
_entity.pdbx_description
1 polymer ?
#
loop_
_entity_poly.entity_id
_entity_poly.type
_entity_poly.pdbx_seq_one_letter_code
_entity_poly.pdbx_strand_id
1 'polypeptide(L)'
;MERTNKREKEYKETIEQQKEQLARYEKKLRAHIIPDVIQAFKGLQKEKDALEASFKALMGAGSSTADNETLLTGIDPEVSLEKDLLEDPKLNVEERGAIRQLKAQLATLSESLATITAEKSRSEANFQQDRKRLLQEKELEKSIATAYNQSEIASQTFKQQLCELKSSLVLERAERSRESTNNQVILRELQKTISEERLKRESVERELDNKSRLSQASVTTNQLEVAERKLRDLSNELESTKMKLLSAEQKLQQPTIHLMQLQNEMTDLKIQHRLAIQQEQHNAAEAKEEARQQAQSHEKRVASLEARLAEFSERIGSYDRLRQQDLATVSKLKEQLLSMQNSSSHPCNHNEDEYDIEKLIEKISLLKTRLVEVSRRCHVAVNVAALFDLESEKPNSEHDEACQLEIQQLKQELDWLKREEKRESHKTTSVPSPSQEEVNQMRVQIQFLRDEIEHAEKEHSDSLRLVQDSWNKDRTCWKDELAQVDRSHRARIADMEQQLQKQRDRSLALLQEKDEELASLRELLNMKNTGPLSPPAASSFKDVDLKDDWPESLAPLACMTIGASASGGQILHYVEELARKEGEILGLRRSKNQLEASLREMQMMFVTMEDKVAEQKRHLHEELARLERNQSREGANLEYLKNVLLEFFLRSDPSSQSHMFNAIAACLHFSPKEIQRVRLQHPKWKLNSTTSPPPTSLPPPDS
;
A
#
# COMPACT_ATOMS: atom_id res chain seq x y z
N MET A 1 -29.80 24.87 26.54
CA MET A 1 -30.47 25.33 25.31
C MET A 1 -29.65 25.10 24.05
N GLU A 2 -28.35 25.42 24.00
CA GLU A 2 -27.52 25.11 22.82
C GLU A 2 -27.32 23.61 22.55
N ARG A 3 -27.08 22.80 23.59
CA ARG A 3 -26.94 21.34 23.43
C ARG A 3 -28.24 20.65 22.98
N THR A 4 -29.40 21.18 23.37
CA THR A 4 -30.71 20.66 22.96
C THR A 4 -31.02 21.04 21.52
N ASN A 5 -30.75 22.30 21.12
CA ASN A 5 -30.90 22.74 19.73
C ASN A 5 -29.97 21.99 18.76
N LYS A 6 -28.75 21.65 19.21
CA LYS A 6 -27.81 20.86 18.41
C LYS A 6 -28.32 19.44 18.19
N ARG A 7 -28.83 18.77 19.23
CA ARG A 7 -29.47 17.45 19.11
C ARG A 7 -30.72 17.49 18.22
N GLU A 8 -31.57 18.50 18.36
CA GLU A 8 -32.75 18.66 17.48
C GLU A 8 -32.37 18.84 16.02
N LYS A 9 -31.27 19.55 15.74
CA LYS A 9 -30.75 19.68 14.37
C LYS A 9 -30.20 18.35 13.84
N GLU A 10 -29.44 17.62 14.65
CA GLU A 10 -28.95 16.27 14.32
C GLU A 10 -30.10 15.27 14.08
N TYR A 11 -31.19 15.36 14.87
CA TYR A 11 -32.40 14.55 14.66
C TYR A 11 -33.16 14.93 13.39
N LYS A 12 -33.28 16.22 13.06
CA LYS A 12 -33.90 16.66 11.80
C LYS A 12 -33.09 16.19 10.58
N GLU A 13 -31.77 16.28 10.65
CA GLU A 13 -30.87 15.83 9.59
C GLU A 13 -30.94 14.31 9.39
N THR A 14 -31.02 13.53 10.48
CA THR A 14 -31.25 12.07 10.38
C THR A 14 -32.64 11.75 9.82
N ILE A 15 -33.68 12.51 10.18
CA ILE A 15 -35.03 12.34 9.59
C ILE A 15 -35.02 12.66 8.08
N GLU A 16 -34.32 13.71 7.64
CA GLU A 16 -34.20 14.02 6.20
C GLU A 16 -33.44 12.93 5.45
N GLN A 17 -32.33 12.43 6.00
CA GLN A 17 -31.59 11.31 5.43
C GLN A 17 -32.45 10.05 5.34
N GLN A 18 -33.25 9.75 6.37
CA GLN A 18 -34.19 8.63 6.36
C GLN A 18 -35.28 8.80 5.29
N LYS A 19 -35.83 10.00 5.12
CA LYS A 19 -36.80 10.30 4.05
C LYS A 19 -36.20 10.12 2.66
N GLU A 20 -34.96 10.55 2.46
CA GLU A 20 -34.28 10.38 1.17
C GLU A 20 -33.98 8.90 0.88
N GLN A 21 -33.58 8.13 1.90
CA GLN A 21 -33.41 6.68 1.78
C GLN A 21 -34.74 5.97 1.43
N LEU A 22 -35.84 6.33 2.11
CA LEU A 22 -37.17 5.80 1.79
C LEU A 22 -37.58 6.13 0.34
N ALA A 23 -37.36 7.36 -0.12
CA ALA A 23 -37.65 7.74 -1.51
C ALA A 23 -36.80 6.94 -2.52
N ARG A 24 -35.52 6.67 -2.22
CA ARG A 24 -34.65 5.82 -3.05
C ARG A 24 -35.15 4.37 -3.08
N TYR A 25 -35.58 3.83 -1.94
CA TYR A 25 -36.15 2.48 -1.88
C TYR A 25 -37.48 2.39 -2.62
N GLU A 26 -38.39 3.34 -2.43
CA GLU A 26 -39.62 3.41 -3.21
C GLU A 26 -39.32 3.48 -4.71
N LYS A 27 -38.35 4.29 -5.12
CA LYS A 27 -37.94 4.38 -6.52
C LYS A 27 -37.40 3.05 -7.03
N LYS A 28 -36.55 2.36 -6.28
CA LYS A 28 -35.99 1.05 -6.68
C LYS A 28 -37.08 -0.03 -6.76
N LEU A 29 -38.01 -0.01 -5.82
CA LEU A 29 -39.11 -0.97 -5.73
C LEU A 29 -40.11 -0.76 -6.88
N ARG A 30 -40.47 0.49 -7.18
CA ARG A 30 -41.35 0.85 -8.31
C ARG A 30 -40.67 0.71 -9.68
N ALA A 31 -39.40 1.08 -9.80
CA ALA A 31 -38.74 1.17 -11.11
C ALA A 31 -38.12 -0.14 -11.60
N HIS A 32 -37.74 -1.04 -10.69
CA HIS A 32 -36.99 -2.25 -11.07
C HIS A 32 -37.67 -3.52 -10.56
N ILE A 33 -37.95 -3.60 -9.26
CA ILE A 33 -38.42 -4.85 -8.64
C ILE A 33 -39.84 -5.20 -9.09
N ILE A 34 -40.79 -4.27 -8.98
CA ILE A 34 -42.18 -4.51 -9.39
C ILE A 34 -42.27 -4.87 -10.88
N PRO A 35 -41.65 -4.13 -11.81
CA PRO A 35 -41.66 -4.47 -13.24
C PRO A 35 -41.08 -5.86 -13.53
N ASP A 36 -39.93 -6.20 -12.94
CA ASP A 36 -39.24 -7.48 -13.19
C ASP A 36 -40.07 -8.66 -12.68
N VAL A 37 -40.65 -8.53 -11.48
CA VAL A 37 -41.53 -9.54 -10.89
C VAL A 37 -42.80 -9.69 -11.72
N ILE A 38 -43.44 -8.58 -12.12
CA ILE A 38 -44.62 -8.62 -13.00
C ILE A 38 -44.26 -9.27 -14.35
N GLN A 39 -43.08 -9.00 -14.90
CA GLN A 39 -42.63 -9.58 -16.15
C GLN A 39 -42.38 -11.08 -16.03
N ALA A 40 -41.78 -11.55 -14.93
CA ALA A 40 -41.59 -12.97 -14.63
C ALA A 40 -42.94 -13.69 -14.48
N PHE A 41 -43.88 -13.11 -13.72
CA PHE A 41 -45.24 -13.66 -13.58
C PHE A 41 -45.98 -13.70 -14.93
N LYS A 42 -45.85 -12.67 -15.76
CA LYS A 42 -46.44 -12.65 -17.11
C LYS A 42 -45.82 -13.71 -18.03
N GLY A 43 -44.52 -13.98 -17.92
CA GLY A 43 -43.86 -15.05 -18.66
C GLY A 43 -44.38 -16.43 -18.23
N LEU A 44 -44.41 -16.68 -16.92
CA LEU A 44 -44.92 -17.94 -16.36
C LEU A 44 -46.40 -18.17 -16.71
N GLN A 45 -47.22 -17.12 -16.70
CA GLN A 45 -48.63 -17.20 -17.09
C GLN A 45 -48.77 -17.59 -18.57
N LYS A 46 -47.93 -17.06 -19.47
CA LYS A 46 -47.94 -17.44 -20.88
C LYS A 46 -47.55 -18.90 -21.09
N GLU A 47 -46.57 -19.40 -20.34
CA GLU A 47 -46.19 -20.81 -20.36
C GLU A 47 -47.35 -21.70 -19.88
N LYS A 48 -48.00 -21.31 -18.78
CA LYS A 48 -49.19 -21.99 -18.27
C LYS A 48 -50.33 -22.00 -19.29
N ASP A 49 -50.66 -20.86 -19.88
CA ASP A 49 -51.74 -20.73 -20.86
C ASP A 49 -51.44 -21.57 -22.13
N ALA A 50 -50.17 -21.61 -22.57
CA ALA A 50 -49.72 -22.46 -23.67
C ALA A 50 -49.83 -23.96 -23.34
N LEU A 51 -49.47 -24.37 -22.12
CA LEU A 51 -49.61 -25.75 -21.65
C LEU A 51 -51.07 -26.16 -21.44
N GLU A 52 -51.94 -25.26 -20.98
CA GLU A 52 -53.38 -25.53 -20.88
C GLU A 52 -54.02 -25.63 -22.28
N ALA A 53 -53.58 -24.81 -23.24
CA ALA A 53 -54.02 -24.91 -24.63
C ALA A 53 -53.59 -26.23 -25.28
N SER A 54 -52.36 -26.69 -25.03
CA SER A 54 -51.86 -27.98 -25.53
C SER A 54 -52.58 -29.16 -24.87
N PHE A 55 -52.82 -29.08 -23.55
CA PHE A 55 -53.58 -30.09 -22.81
C PHE A 55 -55.03 -30.19 -23.30
N LYS A 56 -55.69 -29.06 -23.56
CA LYS A 56 -57.06 -29.02 -24.09
C LYS A 56 -57.14 -29.56 -25.52
N ALA A 57 -56.13 -29.28 -26.35
CA ALA A 57 -56.02 -29.84 -27.70
C ALA A 57 -55.86 -31.37 -27.68
N LEU A 58 -55.04 -31.90 -26.74
CA LEU A 58 -54.87 -33.36 -26.56
C LEU A 58 -56.12 -34.04 -25.99
N MET A 59 -56.75 -33.45 -24.97
CA MET A 59 -57.95 -34.02 -24.32
C MET A 59 -59.17 -34.04 -25.25
N GLY A 60 -59.25 -33.11 -26.21
CA GLY A 60 -60.27 -33.13 -27.24
C GLY A 60 -60.21 -34.34 -28.18
N ALA A 61 -59.06 -35.02 -28.29
CA ALA A 61 -58.90 -36.24 -29.08
C ALA A 61 -59.25 -37.53 -28.29
N GLY A 62 -59.23 -37.49 -26.96
CA GLY A 62 -59.43 -38.67 -26.10
C GLY A 62 -60.87 -39.16 -25.98
N SER A 63 -61.85 -38.52 -26.63
CA SER A 63 -63.28 -38.90 -26.54
C SER A 63 -63.81 -39.67 -27.76
N SER A 64 -62.99 -39.89 -28.79
CA SER A 64 -63.40 -40.58 -30.00
C SER A 64 -62.27 -41.44 -30.55
N THR A 65 -62.07 -42.63 -29.97
CA THR A 65 -61.59 -43.90 -30.58
C THR A 65 -60.93 -44.75 -29.50
N ALA A 66 -61.69 -45.66 -28.91
CA ALA A 66 -61.14 -46.95 -28.51
C ALA A 66 -60.97 -47.79 -29.80
N ASP A 67 -59.94 -48.63 -29.81
CA ASP A 67 -59.58 -49.62 -30.84
C ASP A 67 -58.75 -49.13 -32.04
N ASN A 68 -57.42 -49.12 -31.87
CA ASN A 68 -56.50 -49.93 -32.70
C ASN A 68 -55.05 -49.80 -32.25
N GLU A 69 -54.53 -50.89 -31.66
CA GLU A 69 -53.10 -51.13 -31.49
C GLU A 69 -52.49 -51.57 -32.83
N THR A 70 -51.52 -50.83 -33.36
CA THR A 70 -50.43 -51.42 -34.18
C THR A 70 -49.17 -50.56 -34.17
N LEU A 71 -48.21 -51.00 -33.37
CA LEU A 71 -46.76 -51.08 -33.61
C LEU A 71 -46.18 -50.50 -34.94
N LEU A 72 -45.20 -49.59 -34.82
CA LEU A 72 -43.79 -49.69 -35.29
C LEU A 72 -43.18 -48.38 -35.86
N THR A 73 -42.07 -48.01 -35.23
CA THR A 73 -40.79 -47.51 -35.78
C THR A 73 -40.75 -46.37 -36.80
N GLY A 74 -40.07 -45.30 -36.40
CA GLY A 74 -39.04 -44.58 -37.16
C GLY A 74 -39.48 -43.87 -38.43
N ILE A 75 -39.32 -42.55 -38.49
CA ILE A 75 -38.75 -41.79 -39.62
C ILE A 75 -38.71 -40.30 -39.24
N ASP A 76 -37.66 -39.66 -39.73
CA ASP A 76 -37.22 -38.27 -39.61
C ASP A 76 -38.26 -37.19 -40.01
N PRO A 77 -38.09 -35.93 -39.56
CA PRO A 77 -39.01 -34.85 -39.84
C PRO A 77 -38.56 -34.06 -41.07
N GLU A 78 -38.95 -34.49 -42.26
CA GLU A 78 -38.96 -33.62 -43.43
C GLU A 78 -40.02 -34.14 -44.41
N VAL A 79 -41.07 -33.35 -44.62
CA VAL A 79 -41.82 -33.19 -45.88
C VAL A 79 -42.98 -32.24 -45.61
N SER A 80 -42.86 -31.08 -46.25
CA SER A 80 -43.90 -30.11 -46.50
C SER A 80 -45.03 -30.72 -47.32
N LEU A 81 -46.28 -30.43 -46.97
CA LEU A 81 -47.43 -30.68 -47.84
C LEU A 81 -48.32 -29.45 -47.90
N GLU A 82 -48.07 -28.70 -48.96
CA GLU A 82 -49.04 -28.27 -49.97
C GLU A 82 -50.48 -28.01 -49.53
N LYS A 83 -50.79 -26.74 -49.75
CA LYS A 83 -52.09 -26.12 -49.86
C LYS A 83 -52.50 -26.23 -51.33
N ASP A 84 -53.09 -27.35 -51.73
CA ASP A 84 -54.00 -27.47 -52.88
C ASP A 84 -54.40 -28.95 -53.01
N LEU A 85 -55.66 -29.26 -52.67
CA LEU A 85 -56.46 -30.43 -53.10
C LEU A 85 -57.79 -30.41 -52.31
N LEU A 86 -58.66 -29.47 -52.70
CA LEU A 86 -60.11 -29.72 -52.78
C LEU A 86 -60.30 -30.04 -54.28
N GLU A 87 -60.78 -31.19 -54.75
CA GLU A 87 -61.98 -31.93 -54.37
C GLU A 87 -61.82 -33.40 -54.81
N ASP A 88 -61.79 -34.34 -53.86
CA ASP A 88 -62.07 -35.76 -54.14
C ASP A 88 -63.45 -36.12 -53.56
N PRO A 89 -64.44 -36.54 -54.38
CA PRO A 89 -65.84 -36.72 -53.95
C PRO A 89 -66.10 -38.09 -53.28
N LYS A 90 -65.08 -38.67 -52.61
CA LYS A 90 -65.18 -39.98 -51.93
C LYS A 90 -64.56 -39.99 -50.52
N LEU A 91 -64.57 -38.86 -49.82
CA LEU A 91 -64.26 -38.82 -48.39
C LEU A 91 -65.52 -38.50 -47.60
N ASN A 92 -65.79 -39.32 -46.59
CA ASN A 92 -66.99 -39.18 -45.77
C ASN A 92 -66.96 -37.81 -45.09
N VAL A 93 -68.12 -37.16 -44.91
CA VAL A 93 -68.20 -35.81 -44.30
C VAL A 93 -67.55 -35.79 -42.91
N GLU A 94 -67.58 -36.93 -42.22
CA GLU A 94 -66.94 -37.18 -40.93
C GLU A 94 -65.40 -37.17 -40.99
N GLU A 95 -64.80 -37.73 -42.04
CA GLU A 95 -63.33 -37.78 -42.21
C GLU A 95 -62.75 -36.40 -42.52
N ARG A 96 -63.45 -35.60 -43.33
CA ARG A 96 -63.07 -34.19 -43.57
C ARG A 96 -63.20 -33.33 -42.30
N GLY A 97 -64.17 -33.66 -41.44
CA GLY A 97 -64.32 -33.06 -40.11
C GLY A 97 -63.16 -33.40 -39.19
N ALA A 98 -62.80 -34.68 -39.11
CA ALA A 98 -61.68 -35.18 -38.31
C ALA A 98 -60.33 -34.61 -38.76
N ILE A 99 -60.07 -34.54 -40.08
CA ILE A 99 -58.83 -33.94 -40.62
C ILE A 99 -58.74 -32.45 -40.28
N ARG A 100 -59.85 -31.70 -40.33
CA ARG A 100 -59.85 -30.28 -39.92
C ARG A 100 -59.61 -30.12 -38.42
N GLN A 101 -60.16 -31.00 -37.59
CA GLN A 101 -59.92 -31.00 -36.14
C GLN A 101 -58.46 -31.33 -35.80
N LEU A 102 -57.87 -32.33 -36.45
CA LEU A 102 -56.44 -32.67 -36.32
C LEU A 102 -55.53 -31.52 -36.78
N LYS A 103 -55.86 -30.85 -37.90
CA LYS A 103 -55.12 -29.67 -38.36
C LYS A 103 -55.20 -28.51 -37.36
N ALA A 104 -56.36 -28.28 -36.75
CA ALA A 104 -56.52 -27.25 -35.71
C ALA A 104 -55.77 -27.60 -34.41
N GLN A 105 -55.76 -28.89 -34.02
CA GLN A 105 -54.98 -29.39 -32.88
C GLN A 105 -53.47 -29.24 -33.12
N LEU A 106 -52.98 -29.59 -34.32
CA LEU A 106 -51.58 -29.46 -34.69
C LEU A 106 -51.13 -28.00 -34.74
N ALA A 107 -51.97 -27.09 -35.25
CA ALA A 107 -51.72 -25.66 -35.19
C ALA A 107 -51.63 -25.14 -33.75
N THR A 108 -52.54 -25.58 -32.87
CA THR A 108 -52.55 -25.19 -31.44
C THR A 108 -51.32 -25.73 -30.70
N LEU A 109 -50.92 -26.97 -30.98
CA LEU A 109 -49.70 -27.58 -30.43
C LEU A 109 -48.44 -26.87 -30.93
N SER A 110 -48.37 -26.54 -32.22
CA SER A 110 -47.26 -25.79 -32.81
C SER A 110 -47.11 -24.41 -32.19
N GLU A 111 -48.21 -23.69 -31.96
CA GLU A 111 -48.20 -22.37 -31.32
C GLU A 111 -47.82 -22.46 -29.82
N SER A 112 -48.30 -23.48 -29.11
CA SER A 112 -47.89 -23.74 -27.72
C SER A 112 -46.40 -24.10 -27.59
N LEU A 113 -45.84 -24.84 -28.56
CA LEU A 113 -44.43 -25.20 -28.58
C LEU A 113 -43.56 -23.98 -28.94
N ALA A 114 -44.01 -23.14 -29.88
CA ALA A 114 -43.32 -21.90 -30.23
C ALA A 114 -43.25 -20.93 -29.05
N THR A 115 -44.34 -20.79 -28.29
CA THR A 115 -44.39 -19.92 -27.09
C THR A 115 -43.51 -20.43 -25.96
N ILE A 116 -43.51 -21.74 -25.66
CA ILE A 116 -42.60 -22.36 -24.68
C ILE A 116 -41.14 -22.23 -25.11
N THR A 117 -40.84 -22.42 -26.41
CA THR A 117 -39.48 -22.29 -26.93
C THR A 117 -38.98 -20.84 -26.85
N ALA A 118 -39.86 -19.87 -27.13
CA ALA A 118 -39.55 -18.44 -27.00
C ALA A 118 -39.30 -18.03 -25.53
N GLU A 119 -40.13 -18.44 -24.57
CA GLU A 119 -39.90 -18.11 -23.16
C GLU A 119 -38.68 -18.89 -22.58
N LYS A 120 -38.44 -20.14 -23.01
CA LYS A 120 -37.21 -20.88 -22.67
C LYS A 120 -35.95 -20.18 -23.16
N SER A 121 -35.91 -19.73 -24.42
CA SER A 121 -34.77 -18.98 -24.96
C SER A 121 -34.55 -17.64 -24.25
N ARG A 122 -35.63 -16.94 -23.87
CA ARG A 122 -35.54 -15.71 -23.07
C ARG A 122 -34.99 -15.97 -21.67
N SER A 123 -35.48 -17.01 -20.99
CA SER A 123 -34.97 -17.45 -19.69
C SER A 123 -33.48 -17.82 -19.75
N GLU A 124 -33.08 -18.56 -20.78
CA GLU A 124 -31.68 -18.94 -21.00
C GLU A 124 -30.79 -17.73 -21.29
N ALA A 125 -31.25 -16.76 -22.09
CA ALA A 125 -30.52 -15.52 -22.34
C ALA A 125 -30.32 -14.70 -21.05
N ASN A 126 -31.35 -14.60 -20.20
CA ASN A 126 -31.25 -13.95 -18.89
C ASN A 126 -30.24 -14.66 -17.98
N PHE A 127 -30.26 -15.99 -17.93
CA PHE A 127 -29.30 -16.77 -17.16
C PHE A 127 -27.85 -16.57 -17.64
N GLN A 128 -27.62 -16.53 -18.96
CA GLN A 128 -26.30 -16.25 -19.53
C GLN A 128 -25.83 -14.82 -19.19
N GLN A 129 -26.74 -13.85 -19.19
CA GLN A 129 -26.43 -12.48 -18.77
C GLN A 129 -26.09 -12.39 -17.29
N ASP A 130 -26.88 -13.04 -16.42
CA ASP A 130 -26.62 -13.08 -14.98
C ASP A 130 -25.31 -13.79 -14.66
N ARG A 131 -24.99 -14.87 -15.37
CA ARG A 131 -23.69 -15.55 -15.24
C ARG A 131 -22.52 -14.61 -15.60
N LYS A 132 -22.64 -13.85 -16.71
CA LYS A 132 -21.62 -12.86 -17.09
C LYS A 132 -21.50 -11.75 -16.04
N ARG A 133 -22.62 -11.28 -15.51
CA ARG A 133 -22.67 -10.26 -14.46
C ARG A 133 -21.98 -10.73 -13.18
N LEU A 134 -22.26 -11.96 -12.72
CA LEU A 134 -21.63 -12.54 -11.53
C LEU A 134 -20.12 -12.73 -11.70
N LEU A 135 -19.66 -13.08 -12.90
CA LEU A 135 -18.22 -13.17 -13.19
C LEU A 135 -17.55 -11.80 -13.12
N GLN A 136 -18.18 -10.77 -13.71
CA GLN A 136 -17.70 -9.39 -13.62
C GLN A 136 -17.70 -8.88 -12.18
N GLU A 137 -18.73 -9.19 -11.40
CA GLU A 137 -18.81 -8.83 -9.98
C GLU A 137 -17.69 -9.50 -9.17
N LYS A 138 -17.41 -10.79 -9.39
CA LYS A 138 -16.26 -11.46 -8.76
C LYS A 138 -14.90 -10.87 -9.15
N GLU A 139 -14.76 -10.41 -10.39
CA GLU A 139 -13.52 -9.76 -10.85
C GLU A 139 -13.34 -8.38 -10.22
N LEU A 140 -14.44 -7.63 -10.08
CA LEU A 140 -14.47 -6.38 -9.32
C LEU A 140 -14.20 -6.60 -7.82
N GLU A 141 -14.75 -7.65 -7.21
CA GLU A 141 -14.45 -7.99 -5.81
C GLU A 141 -12.96 -8.29 -5.61
N LYS A 142 -12.34 -9.04 -6.54
CA LYS A 142 -10.89 -9.31 -6.50
C LYS A 142 -10.07 -8.02 -6.64
N SER A 143 -10.44 -7.13 -7.56
CA SER A 143 -9.71 -5.86 -7.74
C SER A 143 -9.90 -4.90 -6.56
N ILE A 144 -11.06 -4.93 -5.91
CA ILE A 144 -11.32 -4.20 -4.67
C ILE A 144 -10.47 -4.77 -3.52
N ALA A 145 -10.36 -6.10 -3.41
CA ALA A 145 -9.54 -6.76 -2.40
C ALA A 145 -8.05 -6.45 -2.58
N THR A 146 -7.53 -6.46 -3.81
CA THR A 146 -6.13 -6.08 -4.06
C THR A 146 -5.87 -4.61 -3.77
N ALA A 147 -6.78 -3.70 -4.17
CA ALA A 147 -6.68 -2.28 -3.85
C ALA A 147 -6.74 -2.02 -2.33
N TYR A 148 -7.58 -2.76 -1.60
CA TYR A 148 -7.65 -2.67 -0.14
C TYR A 148 -6.34 -3.12 0.52
N ASN A 149 -5.79 -4.26 0.11
CA ASN A 149 -4.50 -4.75 0.62
C ASN A 149 -3.36 -3.75 0.33
N GLN A 150 -3.33 -3.14 -0.87
CA GLN A 150 -2.35 -2.11 -1.20
C GLN A 150 -2.50 -0.86 -0.32
N SER A 151 -3.74 -0.40 -0.08
CA SER A 151 -4.00 0.73 0.81
C SER A 151 -3.60 0.43 2.25
N GLU A 152 -3.82 -0.80 2.72
CA GLU A 152 -3.43 -1.22 4.07
C GLU A 152 -1.91 -1.29 4.24
N ILE A 153 -1.20 -1.82 3.25
CA ILE A 153 0.28 -1.80 3.22
C ILE A 153 0.79 -0.35 3.24
N ALA A 154 0.24 0.53 2.40
CA ALA A 154 0.62 1.95 2.38
C ALA A 154 0.32 2.65 3.72
N SER A 155 -0.80 2.33 4.38
CA SER A 155 -1.13 2.85 5.70
C SER A 155 -0.11 2.40 6.75
N GLN A 156 0.31 1.13 6.70
CA GLN A 156 1.32 0.59 7.62
C GLN A 156 2.69 1.24 7.39
N THR A 157 3.11 1.44 6.15
CA THR A 157 4.39 2.12 5.85
C THR A 157 4.37 3.59 6.29
N PHE A 158 3.27 4.32 6.06
CA PHE A 158 3.14 5.70 6.56
C PHE A 158 3.12 5.77 8.09
N LYS A 159 2.47 4.81 8.77
CA LYS A 159 2.53 4.72 10.24
C LYS A 159 3.96 4.49 10.73
N GLN A 160 4.71 3.63 10.06
CA GLN A 160 6.12 3.38 10.39
C GLN A 160 6.97 4.64 10.19
N GLN A 161 6.85 5.32 9.05
CA GLN A 161 7.54 6.59 8.78
C GLN A 161 7.20 7.67 9.82
N LEU A 162 5.92 7.75 10.23
CA LEU A 162 5.52 8.67 11.30
C LEU A 162 6.14 8.32 12.66
N CYS A 163 6.26 7.04 12.99
CA CYS A 163 6.95 6.59 14.20
C CYS A 163 8.45 6.92 14.15
N GLU A 164 9.11 6.72 13.01
CA GLU A 164 10.51 7.07 12.78
C GLU A 164 10.75 8.58 12.90
N LEU A 165 9.91 9.40 12.25
CA LEU A 165 9.98 10.87 12.36
C LEU A 165 9.71 11.36 13.78
N LYS A 166 8.74 10.77 14.49
CA LYS A 166 8.49 11.08 15.91
C LYS A 166 9.70 10.74 16.78
N SER A 167 10.32 9.58 16.56
CA SER A 167 11.53 9.17 17.27
C SER A 167 12.68 10.13 17.00
N SER A 168 12.92 10.48 15.74
CA SER A 168 13.96 11.44 15.33
C SER A 168 13.74 12.81 15.96
N LEU A 169 12.51 13.33 15.95
CA LEU A 169 12.17 14.59 16.61
C LEU A 169 12.40 14.56 18.13
N VAL A 170 12.12 13.42 18.78
CA VAL A 170 12.37 13.25 20.22
C VAL A 170 13.87 13.24 20.51
N LEU A 171 14.67 12.57 19.69
CA LEU A 171 16.12 12.57 19.81
C LEU A 171 16.69 13.98 19.61
N GLU A 172 16.27 14.70 18.57
CA GLU A 172 16.73 16.07 18.30
C GLU A 172 16.33 17.04 19.43
N ARG A 173 15.14 16.84 20.04
CA ARG A 173 14.75 17.61 21.24
C ARG A 173 15.63 17.29 22.45
N ALA A 174 15.98 16.02 22.65
CA ALA A 174 16.88 15.61 23.72
C ALA A 174 18.30 16.17 23.50
N GLU A 175 18.80 16.17 22.27
CA GLU A 175 20.09 16.76 21.91
C GLU A 175 20.12 18.27 22.14
N ARG A 176 19.12 19.02 21.65
CA ARG A 176 19.01 20.46 21.95
C ARG A 176 18.94 20.75 23.45
N SER A 177 18.22 19.92 24.21
CA SER A 177 18.19 20.04 25.67
C SER A 177 19.58 19.79 26.28
N ARG A 178 20.30 18.77 25.80
CA ARG A 178 21.67 18.46 26.26
C ARG A 178 22.64 19.59 25.92
N GLU A 179 22.57 20.13 24.71
CA GLU A 179 23.35 21.30 24.29
C GLU A 179 23.03 22.52 25.14
N SER A 180 21.76 22.79 25.43
CA SER A 180 21.36 23.87 26.34
C SER A 180 21.96 23.69 27.74
N THR A 181 21.93 22.47 28.29
CA THR A 181 22.55 22.18 29.58
C THR A 181 24.07 22.34 29.55
N ASN A 182 24.74 21.90 28.48
CA ASN A 182 26.18 22.05 28.30
C ASN A 182 26.57 23.52 28.18
N ASN A 183 25.83 24.30 27.37
CA ASN A 183 26.02 25.74 27.24
C ASN A 183 25.86 26.44 28.60
N GLN A 184 24.91 25.99 29.42
CA GLN A 184 24.74 26.51 30.78
C GLN A 184 25.94 26.17 31.68
N VAL A 185 26.51 24.96 31.57
CA VAL A 185 27.73 24.58 32.30
C VAL A 185 28.92 25.42 31.85
N ILE A 186 29.14 25.55 30.55
CA ILE A 186 30.23 26.36 29.98
C ILE A 186 30.12 27.83 30.43
N LEU A 187 28.90 28.41 30.45
CA LEU A 187 28.70 29.77 30.95
C LEU A 187 29.05 29.90 32.44
N ARG A 188 28.70 28.92 33.28
CA ARG A 188 29.09 28.93 34.70
C ARG A 188 30.60 28.81 34.87
N GLU A 189 31.26 27.97 34.08
CA GLU A 189 32.71 27.82 34.10
C GLU A 189 33.43 29.08 33.63
N LEU A 190 32.99 29.70 32.52
CA LEU A 190 33.51 30.97 32.04
C LEU A 190 33.32 32.09 33.08
N GLN A 191 32.18 32.13 33.75
CA GLN A 191 31.94 33.12 34.80
C GLN A 191 32.85 32.88 36.02
N LYS A 192 33.09 31.62 36.37
CA LYS A 192 34.04 31.22 37.41
C LYS A 192 35.47 31.64 37.04
N THR A 193 35.95 31.32 35.84
CA THR A 193 37.30 31.71 35.40
C THR A 193 37.47 33.23 35.33
N ILE A 194 36.46 33.98 34.85
CA ILE A 194 36.49 35.45 34.90
C ILE A 194 36.58 35.96 36.34
N SER A 195 35.85 35.35 37.29
CA SER A 195 35.93 35.73 38.71
C SER A 195 37.31 35.44 39.32
N GLU A 196 37.90 34.28 38.98
CA GLU A 196 39.25 33.91 39.42
C GLU A 196 40.30 34.84 38.82
N GLU A 197 40.20 35.19 37.54
CA GLU A 197 41.10 36.15 36.89
C GLU A 197 40.97 37.55 37.49
N ARG A 198 39.76 38.00 37.83
CA ARG A 198 39.55 39.27 38.56
C ARG A 198 40.22 39.23 39.94
N LEU A 199 40.06 38.14 40.69
CA LEU A 199 40.69 37.97 42.00
C LEU A 199 42.22 37.92 41.90
N LYS A 200 42.77 37.22 40.90
CA LYS A 200 44.21 37.20 40.62
C LYS A 200 44.72 38.58 40.25
N ARG A 201 44.01 39.31 39.36
CA ARG A 201 44.35 40.70 38.99
C ARG A 201 44.38 41.60 40.22
N GLU A 202 43.37 41.53 41.08
CA GLU A 202 43.32 42.30 42.32
C GLU A 202 44.46 41.91 43.27
N SER A 203 44.81 40.62 43.35
CA SER A 203 45.96 40.14 44.13
C SER A 203 47.28 40.72 43.62
N VAL A 204 47.50 40.68 42.30
CA VAL A 204 48.72 41.23 41.68
C VAL A 204 48.78 42.75 41.83
N GLU A 205 47.65 43.44 41.71
CA GLU A 205 47.55 44.90 41.92
C GLU A 205 47.90 45.26 43.37
N ARG A 206 47.41 44.51 44.36
CA ARG A 206 47.81 44.67 45.76
C ARG A 206 49.29 44.39 45.99
N GLU A 207 49.86 43.37 45.35
CA GLU A 207 51.30 43.10 45.43
C GLU A 207 52.15 44.21 44.78
N LEU A 208 51.69 44.77 43.65
CA LEU A 208 52.35 45.86 42.97
C LEU A 208 52.29 47.14 43.81
N ASP A 209 51.17 47.43 44.44
CA ASP A 209 51.03 48.56 45.38
C ASP A 209 51.96 48.39 46.59
N ASN A 210 52.06 47.18 47.14
CA ASN A 210 52.99 46.87 48.23
C ASN A 210 54.46 47.02 47.79
N LYS A 211 54.82 46.51 46.60
CA LYS A 211 56.18 46.64 46.02
C LYS A 211 56.51 48.08 45.63
N SER A 212 55.55 48.84 45.12
CA SER A 212 55.67 50.29 44.85
C SER A 212 55.99 51.06 46.13
N ARG A 213 55.29 50.76 47.23
CA ARG A 213 55.56 51.34 48.56
C ARG A 213 56.92 50.92 49.13
N LEU A 214 57.35 49.68 48.90
CA LEU A 214 58.68 49.17 49.28
C LEU A 214 59.80 49.77 48.41
N SER A 215 59.55 49.97 47.11
CA SER A 215 60.48 50.60 46.16
C SER A 215 60.70 52.08 46.46
N GLN A 216 59.75 52.76 47.10
CA GLN A 216 59.93 54.12 47.61
C GLN A 216 60.81 54.17 48.88
N ALA A 217 61.06 53.04 49.54
CA ALA A 217 61.71 52.98 50.84
C ALA A 217 63.15 52.45 50.84
N SER A 218 63.71 51.98 49.73
CA SER A 218 65.08 51.47 49.74
C SER A 218 65.80 51.63 48.41
N VAL A 219 66.58 52.71 48.30
CA VAL A 219 67.77 52.74 47.46
C VAL A 219 68.97 52.81 48.39
N THR A 220 69.61 51.67 48.63
CA THR A 220 70.95 51.63 49.22
C THR A 220 71.87 50.85 48.31
N THR A 221 72.97 51.48 47.96
CA THR A 221 73.92 51.13 46.89
C THR A 221 74.62 49.77 47.11
N ASN A 222 74.52 49.19 48.31
CA ASN A 222 75.03 47.84 48.62
C ASN A 222 74.06 46.71 48.23
N GLN A 223 72.81 47.03 47.88
CA GLN A 223 71.84 46.05 47.36
C GLN A 223 72.07 45.75 45.88
N LEU A 224 72.74 46.62 45.12
CA LEU A 224 73.04 46.39 43.70
C LEU A 224 74.04 45.25 43.51
N GLU A 225 75.09 45.15 44.33
CA GLU A 225 76.04 44.03 44.23
C GLU A 225 75.46 42.70 44.71
N VAL A 226 74.58 42.72 45.72
CA VAL A 226 73.84 41.53 46.17
C VAL A 226 72.76 41.17 45.15
N ALA A 227 72.11 42.16 44.53
CA ALA A 227 71.17 41.96 43.44
C ALA A 227 71.88 41.45 42.19
N GLU A 228 73.12 41.87 41.90
CA GLU A 228 73.92 41.36 40.78
C GLU A 228 74.35 39.91 40.99
N ARG A 229 74.73 39.53 42.22
CA ARG A 229 74.98 38.12 42.56
C ARG A 229 73.70 37.29 42.48
N LYS A 230 72.60 37.77 43.07
CA LYS A 230 71.28 37.13 42.94
C LYS A 230 70.77 37.10 41.51
N LEU A 231 71.07 38.10 40.68
CA LEU A 231 70.74 38.11 39.24
C LEU A 231 71.56 37.07 38.49
N ARG A 232 72.83 36.88 38.87
CA ARG A 232 73.66 35.79 38.34
C ARG A 232 73.14 34.42 38.76
N ASP A 233 72.79 34.24 40.02
CA ASP A 233 72.22 33.00 40.53
C ASP A 233 70.83 32.72 39.90
N LEU A 234 69.97 33.72 39.81
CA LEU A 234 68.68 33.66 39.12
C LEU A 234 68.85 33.44 37.62
N SER A 235 69.89 33.99 36.99
CA SER A 235 70.21 33.72 35.58
C SER A 235 70.63 32.28 35.39
N ASN A 236 71.47 31.74 36.28
CA ASN A 236 71.89 30.34 36.24
C ASN A 236 70.72 29.40 36.53
N GLU A 237 69.84 29.74 37.47
CA GLU A 237 68.61 29.00 37.74
C GLU A 237 67.64 29.09 36.56
N LEU A 238 67.51 30.26 35.92
CA LEU A 238 66.74 30.48 34.69
C LEU A 238 67.31 29.64 33.54
N GLU A 239 68.63 29.58 33.39
CA GLU A 239 69.29 28.74 32.39
C GLU A 239 69.04 27.25 32.67
N SER A 240 69.12 26.83 33.95
CA SER A 240 68.86 25.45 34.36
C SER A 240 67.39 25.06 34.16
N THR A 241 66.46 25.97 34.41
CA THR A 241 65.03 25.77 34.22
C THR A 241 64.66 25.82 32.75
N LYS A 242 65.28 26.70 31.94
CA LYS A 242 65.20 26.67 30.48
C LYS A 242 65.71 25.35 29.91
N MET A 243 66.84 24.84 30.39
CA MET A 243 67.36 23.54 29.96
C MET A 243 66.44 22.38 30.38
N LYS A 244 65.88 22.42 31.60
CA LYS A 244 64.87 21.44 32.04
C LYS A 244 63.58 21.56 31.22
N LEU A 245 63.14 22.77 30.90
CA LEU A 245 61.96 23.04 30.08
C LEU A 245 62.19 22.56 28.65
N LEU A 246 63.33 22.85 28.02
CA LEU A 246 63.72 22.32 26.72
C LEU A 246 63.77 20.78 26.73
N SER A 247 64.29 20.17 27.80
CA SER A 247 64.30 18.71 27.92
C SER A 247 62.90 18.12 28.13
N ALA A 248 62.00 18.84 28.79
CA ALA A 248 60.61 18.46 28.97
C ALA A 248 59.80 18.69 27.69
N GLU A 249 60.09 19.76 26.96
CA GLU A 249 59.52 20.11 25.67
C GLU A 249 59.97 19.11 24.60
N GLN A 250 61.23 18.68 24.60
CA GLN A 250 61.69 17.55 23.77
C GLN A 250 60.98 16.23 24.12
N LYS A 251 60.70 15.96 25.41
CA LYS A 251 59.93 14.79 25.84
C LYS A 251 58.45 14.89 25.48
N LEU A 252 57.89 16.09 25.42
CA LEU A 252 56.52 16.38 24.95
C LEU A 252 56.42 16.36 23.43
N GLN A 253 57.47 16.76 22.71
CA GLN A 253 57.56 16.71 21.25
C GLN A 253 57.74 15.28 20.73
N GLN A 254 58.27 14.36 21.55
CA GLN A 254 58.19 12.94 21.23
C GLN A 254 56.74 12.48 21.40
N PRO A 255 56.07 12.01 20.33
CA PRO A 255 54.73 11.45 20.46
C PRO A 255 54.82 10.29 21.45
N THR A 256 54.08 10.41 22.57
CA THR A 256 54.04 9.36 23.59
C THR A 256 53.74 8.02 22.91
N ILE A 257 54.53 6.98 23.17
CA ILE A 257 54.44 5.67 22.50
C ILE A 257 52.99 5.14 22.48
N HIS A 258 52.25 5.40 23.54
CA HIS A 258 50.83 5.05 23.65
C HIS A 258 49.92 5.83 22.68
N LEU A 259 50.19 7.10 22.41
CA LEU A 259 49.47 7.90 21.41
C LEU A 259 49.72 7.34 20.01
N MET A 260 50.96 6.94 19.72
CA MET A 260 51.31 6.30 18.44
C MET A 260 50.65 4.92 18.29
N GLN A 261 50.55 4.14 19.37
CA GLN A 261 49.78 2.89 19.40
C GLN A 261 48.29 3.14 19.15
N LEU A 262 47.68 4.11 19.84
CA LEU A 262 46.28 4.46 19.65
C LEU A 262 46.00 4.99 18.25
N GLN A 263 46.93 5.76 17.67
CA GLN A 263 46.85 6.22 16.29
C GLN A 263 46.90 5.04 15.31
N ASN A 264 47.77 4.06 15.55
CA ASN A 264 47.86 2.84 14.74
C ASN A 264 46.60 1.95 14.89
N GLU A 265 46.09 1.77 16.10
CA GLU A 265 44.84 1.04 16.34
C GLU A 265 43.65 1.75 15.66
N MET A 266 43.61 3.09 15.69
CA MET A 266 42.59 3.85 14.97
C MET A 266 42.72 3.69 13.45
N THR A 267 43.95 3.63 12.90
CA THR A 267 44.13 3.35 11.47
C THR A 267 43.73 1.93 11.11
N ASP A 268 44.04 0.95 11.95
CA ASP A 268 43.68 -0.45 11.72
C ASP A 268 42.17 -0.65 11.78
N LEU A 269 41.50 -0.03 12.76
CA LEU A 269 40.03 -0.02 12.84
C LEU A 269 39.41 0.66 11.61
N LYS A 270 39.98 1.79 11.15
CA LYS A 270 39.51 2.46 9.92
C LYS A 270 39.68 1.57 8.69
N ILE A 271 40.78 0.83 8.58
CA ILE A 271 41.01 -0.11 7.48
C ILE A 271 40.03 -1.28 7.56
N GLN A 272 39.83 -1.86 8.74
CA GLN A 272 38.87 -2.96 8.97
C GLN A 272 37.43 -2.53 8.63
N HIS A 273 37.01 -1.34 9.08
CA HIS A 273 35.69 -0.80 8.73
C HIS A 273 35.55 -0.56 7.22
N ARG A 274 36.57 -0.03 6.56
CA ARG A 274 36.56 0.16 5.11
C ARG A 274 36.43 -1.18 4.38
N LEU A 275 37.15 -2.21 4.81
CA LEU A 275 37.07 -3.56 4.23
C LEU A 275 35.70 -4.20 4.47
N ALA A 276 35.14 -4.06 5.68
CA ALA A 276 33.79 -4.56 5.99
C ALA A 276 32.72 -3.87 5.13
N ILE A 277 32.82 -2.55 4.94
CA ILE A 277 31.91 -1.82 4.04
C ILE A 277 32.05 -2.30 2.60
N GLN A 278 33.27 -2.53 2.11
CA GLN A 278 33.51 -3.04 0.76
C GLN A 278 32.95 -4.46 0.58
N GLN A 279 33.10 -5.32 1.58
CA GLN A 279 32.55 -6.67 1.56
C GLN A 279 31.02 -6.64 1.60
N GLU A 280 30.42 -5.78 2.42
CA GLU A 280 28.96 -5.62 2.46
C GLU A 280 28.41 -5.03 1.15
N GLN A 281 29.13 -4.09 0.53
CA GLN A 281 28.79 -3.58 -0.80
C GLN A 281 28.88 -4.66 -1.88
N HIS A 282 29.88 -5.54 -1.80
CA HIS A 282 30.02 -6.67 -2.71
C HIS A 282 28.87 -7.67 -2.55
N ASN A 283 28.58 -8.08 -1.31
CA ASN A 283 27.47 -8.98 -0.99
C ASN A 283 26.12 -8.39 -1.44
N ALA A 284 25.90 -7.09 -1.23
CA ALA A 284 24.69 -6.40 -1.68
C ALA A 284 24.60 -6.34 -3.21
N ALA A 285 25.72 -6.16 -3.91
CA ALA A 285 25.76 -6.19 -5.37
C ALA A 285 25.46 -7.59 -5.93
N GLU A 286 26.01 -8.63 -5.32
CA GLU A 286 25.75 -10.04 -5.68
C GLU A 286 24.28 -10.40 -5.46
N ALA A 287 23.72 -10.09 -4.29
CA ALA A 287 22.30 -10.31 -4.00
C ALA A 287 21.36 -9.56 -4.97
N LYS A 288 21.75 -8.35 -5.39
CA LYS A 288 21.01 -7.57 -6.40
C LYS A 288 21.06 -8.24 -7.77
N GLU A 289 22.19 -8.81 -8.17
CA GLU A 289 22.33 -9.51 -9.43
C GLU A 289 21.55 -10.84 -9.42
N GLU A 290 21.58 -11.59 -8.32
CA GLU A 290 20.75 -12.79 -8.14
C GLU A 290 19.25 -12.47 -8.25
N ALA A 291 18.80 -11.40 -7.57
CA ALA A 291 17.42 -10.94 -7.68
C ALA A 291 17.04 -10.53 -9.11
N ARG A 292 17.97 -9.87 -9.83
CA ARG A 292 17.79 -9.51 -11.25
C ARG A 292 17.69 -10.75 -12.14
N GLN A 293 18.51 -11.77 -11.91
CA GLN A 293 18.45 -13.04 -12.66
C GLN A 293 17.14 -13.80 -12.38
N GLN A 294 16.69 -13.84 -11.12
CA GLN A 294 15.40 -14.43 -10.76
C GLN A 294 14.25 -13.68 -11.45
N ALA A 295 14.25 -12.35 -11.43
CA ALA A 295 13.25 -11.54 -12.12
C ALA A 295 13.22 -11.81 -13.63
N GLN A 296 14.39 -11.87 -14.30
CA GLN A 296 14.46 -12.23 -15.72
C GLN A 296 13.93 -13.65 -15.99
N SER A 297 14.18 -14.61 -15.10
CA SER A 297 13.66 -15.97 -15.24
C SER A 297 12.12 -16.01 -15.12
N HIS A 298 11.57 -15.22 -14.19
CA HIS A 298 10.13 -15.08 -14.02
C HIS A 298 9.49 -14.37 -15.21
N GLU A 299 10.10 -13.31 -15.72
CA GLU A 299 9.64 -12.59 -16.92
C GLU A 299 9.61 -13.52 -18.14
N LYS A 300 10.67 -14.31 -18.38
CA LYS A 300 10.69 -15.32 -19.45
C LYS A 300 9.58 -16.35 -19.29
N ARG A 301 9.33 -16.81 -18.07
CA ARG A 301 8.22 -17.73 -17.78
C ARG A 301 6.87 -17.08 -18.07
N VAL A 302 6.65 -15.85 -17.63
CA VAL A 302 5.42 -15.10 -17.91
C VAL A 302 5.24 -14.92 -19.41
N ALA A 303 6.26 -14.46 -20.13
CA ALA A 303 6.23 -14.31 -21.58
C ALA A 303 5.89 -15.62 -22.31
N SER A 304 6.44 -16.76 -21.88
CA SER A 304 6.08 -18.07 -22.45
C SER A 304 4.64 -18.49 -22.16
N LEU A 305 4.10 -18.15 -20.98
CA LEU A 305 2.71 -18.41 -20.63
C LEU A 305 1.77 -17.49 -21.43
N GLU A 306 2.13 -16.23 -21.61
CA GLU A 306 1.41 -15.26 -22.43
C GLU A 306 1.40 -15.67 -23.91
N ALA A 307 2.53 -16.11 -24.45
CA ALA A 307 2.60 -16.66 -25.81
C ALA A 307 1.65 -17.86 -25.97
N ARG A 308 1.62 -18.76 -24.99
CA ARG A 308 0.72 -19.93 -25.04
C ARG A 308 -0.75 -19.55 -24.87
N LEU A 309 -1.06 -18.52 -24.07
CA LEU A 309 -2.40 -17.93 -23.99
C LEU A 309 -2.81 -17.26 -25.29
N ALA A 310 -1.89 -16.58 -25.98
CA ALA A 310 -2.13 -16.00 -27.29
C ALA A 310 -2.42 -17.10 -28.34
N GLU A 311 -1.64 -18.18 -28.36
CA GLU A 311 -1.92 -19.34 -29.23
C GLU A 311 -3.30 -19.96 -28.95
N PHE A 312 -3.68 -20.12 -27.68
CA PHE A 312 -5.01 -20.63 -27.35
C PHE A 312 -6.12 -19.66 -27.77
N SER A 313 -5.91 -18.36 -27.59
CA SER A 313 -6.86 -17.32 -27.99
C SER A 313 -7.03 -17.28 -29.51
N GLU A 314 -5.94 -17.41 -30.26
CA GLU A 314 -5.97 -17.51 -31.72
C GLU A 314 -6.72 -18.76 -32.18
N ARG A 315 -6.42 -19.92 -31.58
CA ARG A 315 -7.13 -21.18 -31.90
C ARG A 315 -8.63 -21.04 -31.61
N ILE A 316 -9.02 -20.54 -30.44
CA ILE A 316 -10.44 -20.31 -30.11
C ILE A 316 -11.07 -19.30 -31.09
N GLY A 317 -10.36 -18.23 -31.45
CA GLY A 317 -10.81 -17.26 -32.44
C GLY A 317 -11.03 -17.89 -33.83
N SER A 318 -10.13 -18.79 -34.27
CA SER A 318 -10.30 -19.52 -35.52
C SER A 318 -11.48 -20.49 -35.48
N TYR A 319 -11.71 -21.19 -34.36
CA TYR A 319 -12.87 -22.05 -34.17
C TYR A 319 -14.18 -21.25 -34.17
N ASP A 320 -14.22 -20.07 -33.55
CA ASP A 320 -15.42 -19.24 -33.55
C ASP A 320 -15.70 -18.66 -34.94
N ARG A 321 -14.67 -18.23 -35.69
CA ARG A 321 -14.82 -17.84 -37.09
C ARG A 321 -15.33 -18.98 -37.97
N LEU A 322 -14.79 -20.18 -37.80
CA LEU A 322 -15.25 -21.37 -38.52
C LEU A 322 -16.71 -21.68 -38.18
N ARG A 323 -17.08 -21.62 -36.90
CA ARG A 323 -18.46 -21.79 -36.45
C ARG A 323 -19.41 -20.74 -37.04
N GLN A 324 -18.98 -19.49 -37.13
CA GLN A 324 -19.76 -18.42 -37.77
C GLN A 324 -19.91 -18.67 -39.28
N GLN A 325 -18.85 -19.14 -39.95
CA GLN A 325 -18.92 -19.56 -41.34
C GLN A 325 -19.90 -20.72 -41.53
N ASP A 326 -19.83 -21.75 -40.68
CA ASP A 326 -20.76 -22.89 -40.70
C ASP A 326 -22.20 -22.41 -40.48
N LEU A 327 -22.45 -21.56 -39.50
CA LEU A 327 -23.76 -20.93 -39.28
C LEU A 327 -24.26 -20.16 -40.51
N ALA A 328 -23.38 -19.39 -41.17
CA ALA A 328 -23.73 -18.67 -42.38
C ALA A 328 -24.04 -19.62 -43.55
N THR A 329 -23.28 -20.72 -43.70
CA THR A 329 -23.59 -21.75 -44.71
C THR A 329 -24.91 -22.44 -44.43
N VAL A 330 -25.21 -22.77 -43.17
CA VAL A 330 -26.49 -23.35 -42.75
C VAL A 330 -27.63 -22.37 -43.04
N SER A 331 -27.46 -21.08 -42.76
CA SER A 331 -28.48 -20.07 -43.09
C SER A 331 -28.69 -19.96 -44.60
N LYS A 332 -27.62 -19.96 -45.41
CA LYS A 332 -27.73 -19.97 -46.88
C LYS A 332 -28.42 -21.23 -47.40
N LEU A 333 -28.09 -22.40 -46.86
CA LEU A 333 -28.75 -23.65 -47.21
C LEU A 333 -30.22 -23.62 -46.81
N LYS A 334 -30.57 -23.07 -45.65
CA LYS A 334 -31.97 -22.86 -45.24
C LYS A 334 -32.70 -21.90 -46.18
N GLU A 335 -32.08 -20.81 -46.58
CA GLU A 335 -32.64 -19.86 -47.56
C GLU A 335 -32.80 -20.51 -48.94
N GLN A 336 -31.84 -21.33 -49.38
CA GLN A 336 -31.93 -22.11 -50.61
C GLN A 336 -33.02 -23.18 -50.52
N LEU A 337 -33.18 -23.84 -49.38
CA LEU A 337 -34.23 -24.83 -49.16
C LEU A 337 -35.60 -24.15 -49.14
N LEU A 338 -35.72 -22.99 -48.48
CA LEU A 338 -36.91 -22.12 -48.52
C LEU A 338 -37.20 -21.60 -49.94
N SER A 339 -36.18 -21.22 -50.70
CA SER A 339 -36.37 -20.72 -52.07
C SER A 339 -36.71 -21.86 -53.03
N MET A 340 -36.10 -23.04 -52.88
CA MET A 340 -36.43 -24.28 -53.61
C MET A 340 -37.83 -24.80 -53.27
N GLN A 341 -38.24 -24.66 -52.01
CA GLN A 341 -39.59 -24.95 -51.56
C GLN A 341 -40.62 -23.94 -52.08
N ASN A 342 -40.22 -22.68 -52.29
CA ASN A 342 -41.04 -21.65 -52.92
C ASN A 342 -40.99 -21.70 -54.47
N SER A 343 -39.97 -22.34 -55.05
CA SER A 343 -39.78 -22.51 -56.50
C SER A 343 -40.11 -23.91 -57.00
N SER A 344 -40.80 -24.73 -56.20
CA SER A 344 -41.35 -26.03 -56.64
C SER A 344 -42.51 -25.90 -57.65
N SER A 345 -42.66 -24.75 -58.29
CA SER A 345 -43.40 -24.60 -59.55
C SER A 345 -42.47 -24.02 -60.61
N HIS A 346 -42.02 -24.91 -61.50
CA HIS A 346 -41.30 -24.72 -62.76
C HIS A 346 -39.76 -24.58 -62.77
N PRO A 347 -39.08 -25.36 -63.65
CA PRO A 347 -37.63 -25.32 -63.85
C PRO A 347 -37.22 -24.38 -65.00
N CYS A 348 -36.14 -23.63 -64.84
CA CYS A 348 -35.27 -23.13 -65.93
C CYS A 348 -34.05 -22.42 -65.28
N ASN A 349 -32.84 -22.96 -65.38
CA ASN A 349 -31.83 -22.76 -66.44
C ASN A 349 -31.22 -21.34 -66.54
N HIS A 350 -29.88 -21.33 -66.38
CA HIS A 350 -28.85 -20.45 -66.98
C HIS A 350 -28.68 -19.02 -66.43
N ASN A 351 -27.55 -18.71 -65.76
CA ASN A 351 -26.18 -18.37 -66.23
C ASN A 351 -26.04 -16.82 -66.27
N GLU A 352 -25.22 -16.22 -65.40
CA GLU A 352 -23.80 -15.83 -65.62
C GLU A 352 -23.57 -14.82 -66.76
N ASP A 353 -23.11 -13.64 -66.33
CA ASP A 353 -22.17 -12.69 -66.95
C ASP A 353 -22.44 -12.02 -68.30
N GLU A 354 -22.59 -10.68 -68.25
CA GLU A 354 -22.15 -9.80 -69.34
C GLU A 354 -21.71 -8.43 -68.75
N TYR A 355 -20.39 -8.26 -68.54
CA TYR A 355 -19.78 -6.95 -68.28
C TYR A 355 -19.53 -6.25 -69.61
N ASP A 356 -20.37 -5.28 -69.98
CA ASP A 356 -20.17 -4.43 -71.16
C ASP A 356 -18.83 -3.69 -71.05
N ILE A 357 -17.94 -3.93 -72.02
CA ILE A 357 -16.67 -3.22 -72.21
C ILE A 357 -16.90 -1.70 -72.29
N GLU A 358 -18.06 -1.27 -72.79
CA GLU A 358 -18.48 0.14 -72.86
C GLU A 358 -18.71 0.77 -71.48
N LYS A 359 -19.31 0.04 -70.52
CA LYS A 359 -19.48 0.52 -69.14
C LYS A 359 -18.13 0.64 -68.42
N LEU A 360 -17.15 -0.18 -68.79
CA LEU A 360 -15.78 -0.10 -68.25
C LEU A 360 -15.01 1.09 -68.84
N ILE A 361 -15.18 1.36 -70.13
CA ILE A 361 -14.62 2.55 -70.80
C ILE A 361 -15.24 3.84 -70.26
N GLU A 362 -16.56 3.85 -70.00
CA GLU A 362 -17.25 4.97 -69.34
C GLU A 362 -16.72 5.21 -67.92
N LYS A 363 -16.39 4.16 -67.18
CA LYS A 363 -15.87 4.29 -65.81
C LYS A 363 -14.42 4.78 -65.78
N ILE A 364 -13.60 4.34 -66.73
CA ILE A 364 -12.22 4.81 -66.90
C ILE A 364 -12.20 6.27 -67.37
N SER A 365 -13.09 6.66 -68.28
CA SER A 365 -13.20 8.04 -68.73
C SER A 365 -13.73 8.96 -67.62
N LEU A 366 -14.70 8.51 -66.81
CA LEU A 366 -15.17 9.23 -65.61
C LEU A 366 -14.06 9.43 -64.56
N LEU A 367 -13.22 8.40 -64.35
CA LEU A 367 -12.06 8.50 -63.46
C LEU A 367 -11.00 9.46 -64.00
N LYS A 368 -10.78 9.49 -65.32
CA LYS A 368 -9.88 10.44 -65.98
C LYS A 368 -10.36 11.89 -65.84
N THR A 369 -11.63 12.18 -66.08
CA THR A 369 -12.18 13.54 -65.87
C THR A 369 -12.11 13.96 -64.40
N ARG A 370 -12.40 13.04 -63.47
CA ARG A 370 -12.31 13.32 -62.03
C ARG A 370 -10.88 13.55 -61.57
N LEU A 371 -9.90 12.84 -62.12
CA LEU A 371 -8.48 13.03 -61.80
C LEU A 371 -7.94 14.35 -62.35
N VAL A 372 -8.37 14.76 -63.55
CA VAL A 372 -8.06 16.08 -64.12
C VAL A 372 -8.72 17.21 -63.34
N GLU A 373 -9.96 17.03 -62.86
CA GLU A 373 -10.61 18.00 -61.95
C GLU A 373 -9.88 18.14 -60.61
N VAL A 374 -9.41 17.03 -60.02
CA VAL A 374 -8.63 17.06 -58.77
C VAL A 374 -7.26 17.70 -58.99
N SER A 375 -6.61 17.43 -60.12
CA SER A 375 -5.36 18.10 -60.52
C SER A 375 -5.54 19.61 -60.78
N ARG A 376 -6.74 20.06 -61.16
CA ARG A 376 -7.07 21.50 -61.30
C ARG A 376 -7.37 22.18 -59.95
N ARG A 377 -7.78 21.42 -58.94
CA ARG A 377 -8.12 21.92 -57.59
C ARG A 377 -6.93 21.90 -56.62
N CYS A 378 -5.87 21.17 -56.93
CA CYS A 378 -4.60 21.19 -56.19
C CYS A 378 -3.58 22.06 -56.94
N HIS A 379 -3.05 23.09 -56.28
CA HIS A 379 -2.08 24.05 -56.83
C HIS A 379 -0.64 23.49 -56.96
N VAL A 380 -0.53 22.22 -57.35
CA VAL A 380 0.72 21.54 -57.71
C VAL A 380 0.48 20.87 -59.05
N ALA A 381 1.17 21.38 -60.08
CA ALA A 381 1.05 20.90 -61.45
C ALA A 381 1.64 19.49 -61.58
N VAL A 382 0.81 18.48 -61.31
CA VAL A 382 1.14 17.09 -61.63
C VAL A 382 0.92 16.91 -63.12
N ASN A 383 2.02 17.00 -63.86
CA ASN A 383 2.06 16.85 -65.29
C ASN A 383 1.74 15.39 -65.66
N VAL A 384 0.46 15.09 -65.87
CA VAL A 384 -0.04 13.74 -66.22
C VAL A 384 0.46 13.25 -67.59
N ALA A 385 1.18 14.09 -68.32
CA ALA A 385 1.91 13.73 -69.54
C ALA A 385 3.29 13.09 -69.28
N ALA A 386 3.82 13.11 -68.04
CA ALA A 386 5.12 12.51 -67.71
C ALA A 386 5.07 11.00 -67.43
N LEU A 387 3.90 10.36 -67.54
CA LEU A 387 3.73 8.90 -67.40
C LEU A 387 3.81 8.15 -68.73
N PHE A 388 4.01 8.87 -69.83
CA PHE A 388 4.15 8.30 -71.17
C PHE A 388 5.28 9.03 -71.93
N ASP A 389 6.52 8.56 -71.73
CA ASP A 389 7.66 8.61 -72.68
C ASP A 389 8.28 10.00 -72.99
N LEU A 390 9.60 10.28 -73.03
CA LEU A 390 10.86 9.54 -73.20
C LEU A 390 12.05 10.40 -72.68
N GLU A 391 13.15 9.72 -72.31
CA GLU A 391 14.58 10.08 -72.48
C GLU A 391 15.08 11.53 -72.26
N SER A 392 15.95 11.73 -71.26
CA SER A 392 17.37 12.12 -71.43
C SER A 392 17.94 12.74 -70.14
N GLU A 393 19.08 12.21 -69.73
CA GLU A 393 19.93 12.65 -68.62
C GLU A 393 20.39 14.13 -68.74
N LYS A 394 20.30 14.88 -67.62
CA LYS A 394 21.19 15.91 -66.98
C LYS A 394 21.96 16.95 -67.87
N PRO A 395 22.39 18.15 -67.37
CA PRO A 395 22.84 18.41 -65.98
C PRO A 395 22.65 19.85 -65.38
N ASN A 396 23.00 19.96 -64.09
CA ASN A 396 23.56 21.12 -63.35
C ASN A 396 22.74 22.43 -63.20
N SER A 397 22.05 22.56 -62.06
CA SER A 397 21.60 23.83 -61.46
C SER A 397 22.00 23.95 -59.98
N GLU A 398 23.08 23.29 -59.53
CA GLU A 398 23.53 23.37 -58.13
C GLU A 398 24.72 24.32 -57.93
N HIS A 399 25.37 24.80 -59.00
CA HIS A 399 26.53 25.70 -58.90
C HIS A 399 26.16 27.19 -58.82
N ASP A 400 24.98 27.58 -59.30
CA ASP A 400 24.55 28.99 -59.31
C ASP A 400 24.05 29.47 -57.94
N GLU A 401 23.52 28.59 -57.08
CA GLU A 401 23.12 28.97 -55.71
C GLU A 401 24.34 29.19 -54.79
N ALA A 402 25.40 28.39 -54.94
CA ALA A 402 26.61 28.52 -54.13
C ALA A 402 27.35 29.85 -54.40
N CYS A 403 27.50 30.24 -55.66
CA CYS A 403 28.12 31.52 -56.04
C CYS A 403 27.32 32.74 -55.57
N GLN A 404 25.98 32.64 -55.49
CA GLN A 404 25.14 33.74 -55.00
C GLN A 404 25.27 33.96 -53.49
N LEU A 405 25.48 32.89 -52.72
CA LEU A 405 25.71 32.96 -51.26
C LEU A 405 27.07 33.59 -50.93
N GLU A 406 28.11 33.29 -51.71
CA GLU A 406 29.45 33.85 -51.53
C GLU A 406 29.48 35.36 -51.82
N ILE A 407 28.73 35.82 -52.84
CA ILE A 407 28.55 37.25 -53.13
C ILE A 407 27.81 37.98 -52.00
N GLN A 408 26.88 37.32 -51.30
CA GLN A 408 26.21 37.92 -50.14
C GLN A 408 27.13 38.04 -48.92
N GLN A 409 27.99 37.05 -48.68
CA GLN A 409 28.96 37.10 -47.57
C GLN A 409 29.99 38.23 -47.77
N LEU A 410 30.57 38.36 -48.97
CA LEU A 410 31.53 39.44 -49.26
C LEU A 410 30.93 40.85 -49.15
N LYS A 411 29.62 41.01 -49.42
CA LYS A 411 28.91 42.27 -49.18
C LYS A 411 28.78 42.60 -47.69
N GLN A 412 28.53 41.60 -46.84
CA GLN A 412 28.46 41.78 -45.39
C GLN A 412 29.82 42.14 -44.80
N GLU A 413 30.91 41.54 -45.30
CA GLU A 413 32.28 41.86 -44.89
C GLU A 413 32.70 43.28 -45.28
N LEU A 414 32.35 43.74 -46.49
CA LEU A 414 32.61 45.13 -46.91
C LEU A 414 31.86 46.17 -46.07
N ASP A 415 30.61 45.87 -45.68
CA ASP A 415 29.84 46.72 -44.80
C ASP A 415 30.35 46.69 -43.35
N TRP A 416 30.98 45.60 -42.92
CA TRP A 416 31.67 45.51 -41.64
C TRP A 416 32.96 46.36 -41.64
N LEU A 417 33.79 46.24 -42.68
CA LEU A 417 35.02 47.04 -42.82
C LEU A 417 34.73 48.54 -42.92
N LYS A 418 33.67 48.95 -43.64
CA LYS A 418 33.22 50.35 -43.67
C LYS A 418 32.74 50.88 -42.31
N ARG A 419 32.28 50.01 -41.39
CA ARG A 419 31.92 50.39 -40.03
C ARG A 419 33.13 50.46 -39.10
N GLU A 420 34.18 49.68 -39.34
CA GLU A 420 35.46 49.82 -38.64
C GLU A 420 36.23 51.08 -39.06
N GLU A 421 36.32 51.38 -40.36
CA GLU A 421 37.02 52.57 -40.86
C GLU A 421 36.39 53.90 -40.37
N LYS A 422 35.06 53.89 -40.12
CA LYS A 422 34.35 55.02 -39.49
C LYS A 422 34.55 55.14 -37.97
N ARG A 423 35.05 54.09 -37.29
CA ARG A 423 35.35 54.12 -35.85
C ARG A 423 36.78 54.59 -35.55
N GLU A 424 37.71 54.54 -36.51
CA GLU A 424 39.08 55.03 -36.33
C GLU A 424 39.25 56.56 -36.51
N SER A 425 38.28 57.24 -37.13
CA SER A 425 38.32 58.70 -37.39
C SER A 425 37.93 59.59 -36.19
N HIS A 426 37.56 59.04 -35.04
CA HIS A 426 37.16 59.82 -33.85
C HIS A 426 37.84 59.30 -32.57
N LYS A 427 39.16 59.48 -32.46
CA LYS A 427 39.85 59.56 -31.16
C LYS A 427 40.53 60.91 -31.04
N THR A 428 39.74 61.92 -30.66
CA THR A 428 40.24 63.20 -30.17
C THR A 428 40.87 62.99 -28.81
N THR A 429 42.15 63.31 -28.74
CA THR A 429 43.04 63.40 -27.59
C THR A 429 42.37 64.05 -26.37
N SER A 430 42.06 63.25 -25.35
CA SER A 430 42.10 63.69 -23.96
C SER A 430 42.82 62.59 -23.19
N VAL A 431 44.09 62.82 -22.86
CA VAL A 431 44.89 61.96 -21.99
C VAL A 431 44.23 61.94 -20.61
N PRO A 432 43.65 60.81 -20.14
CA PRO A 432 43.42 60.63 -18.71
C PRO A 432 44.74 60.12 -18.13
N SER A 433 45.06 60.46 -16.89
CA SER A 433 46.20 59.83 -16.22
C SER A 433 46.02 58.31 -16.25
N PRO A 434 47.09 57.50 -16.43
CA PRO A 434 47.00 56.03 -16.50
C PRO A 434 46.29 55.43 -15.29
N SER A 435 46.39 56.09 -14.13
CA SER A 435 45.66 55.75 -12.91
C SER A 435 44.13 55.93 -13.00
N GLN A 436 43.61 56.85 -13.80
CA GLN A 436 42.17 57.09 -13.93
C GLN A 436 41.52 56.06 -14.86
N GLU A 437 42.23 55.62 -15.91
CA GLU A 437 41.77 54.55 -16.80
C GLU A 437 41.76 53.20 -16.06
N GLU A 438 42.82 52.86 -15.33
CA GLU A 438 42.86 51.66 -14.49
C GLU A 438 41.76 51.66 -13.42
N VAL A 439 41.53 52.81 -12.76
CA VAL A 439 40.46 52.94 -11.77
C VAL A 439 39.07 52.83 -12.43
N ASN A 440 38.86 53.38 -13.62
CA ASN A 440 37.60 53.23 -14.35
C ASN A 440 37.39 51.80 -14.84
N GLN A 441 38.46 51.11 -15.24
CA GLN A 441 38.43 49.71 -15.65
C GLN A 441 38.09 48.80 -14.46
N MET A 442 38.69 49.05 -13.28
CA MET A 442 38.30 48.37 -12.05
C MET A 442 36.86 48.68 -11.63
N ARG A 443 36.37 49.91 -11.81
CA ARG A 443 34.96 50.25 -11.54
C ARG A 443 34.00 49.47 -12.43
N VAL A 444 34.29 49.36 -13.73
CA VAL A 444 33.48 48.57 -14.67
C VAL A 444 33.53 47.09 -14.31
N GLN A 445 34.70 46.57 -13.94
CA GLN A 445 34.83 45.17 -13.51
C GLN A 445 34.09 44.88 -12.21
N ILE A 446 34.14 45.80 -11.23
CA ILE A 446 33.35 45.71 -10.01
C ILE A 446 31.84 45.77 -10.31
N GLN A 447 31.41 46.60 -11.26
CA GLN A 447 29.99 46.68 -11.64
C GLN A 447 29.54 45.39 -12.34
N PHE A 448 30.34 44.86 -13.26
CA PHE A 448 30.05 43.59 -13.94
C PHE A 448 29.96 42.43 -12.95
N LEU A 449 30.92 42.33 -12.01
CA LEU A 449 30.87 41.31 -10.96
C LEU A 449 29.66 41.48 -10.03
N ARG A 450 29.21 42.71 -9.76
CA ARG A 450 27.97 42.97 -9.00
C ARG A 450 26.74 42.53 -9.77
N ASP A 451 26.67 42.82 -11.06
CA ASP A 451 25.55 42.45 -11.93
C ASP A 451 25.50 40.90 -12.10
N GLU A 452 26.66 40.23 -12.20
CA GLU A 452 26.74 38.76 -12.20
C GLU A 452 26.28 38.15 -10.88
N ILE A 453 26.70 38.72 -9.73
CA ILE A 453 26.22 38.28 -8.41
C ILE A 453 24.70 38.49 -8.31
N GLU A 454 24.17 39.64 -8.73
CA GLU A 454 22.73 39.91 -8.69
C GLU A 454 21.94 38.96 -9.60
N HIS A 455 22.49 38.62 -10.77
CA HIS A 455 21.88 37.62 -11.67
C HIS A 455 21.88 36.23 -11.04
N ALA A 456 23.01 35.79 -10.47
CA ALA A 456 23.11 34.50 -9.79
C ALA A 456 22.19 34.43 -8.56
N GLU A 457 22.06 35.52 -7.79
CA GLU A 457 21.12 35.64 -6.68
C GLU A 457 19.66 35.53 -7.13
N LYS A 458 19.30 36.16 -8.25
CA LYS A 458 17.96 36.03 -8.86
C LYS A 458 17.69 34.60 -9.32
N GLU A 459 18.62 33.97 -10.03
CA GLU A 459 18.47 32.58 -10.47
C GLU A 459 18.35 31.60 -9.30
N HIS A 460 19.13 31.80 -8.24
CA HIS A 460 19.02 31.01 -7.02
C HIS A 460 17.70 31.26 -6.29
N SER A 461 17.23 32.51 -6.22
CA SER A 461 15.93 32.87 -5.65
C SER A 461 14.77 32.24 -6.42
N ASP A 462 14.83 32.27 -7.76
CA ASP A 462 13.81 31.66 -8.62
C ASP A 462 13.85 30.12 -8.52
N SER A 463 15.04 29.52 -8.46
CA SER A 463 15.21 28.08 -8.24
C SER A 463 14.63 27.65 -6.89
N LEU A 464 14.89 28.42 -5.81
CA LEU A 464 14.32 28.18 -4.48
C LEU A 464 12.80 28.30 -4.52
N ARG A 465 12.26 29.29 -5.23
CA ARG A 465 10.82 29.49 -5.37
C ARG A 465 10.16 28.34 -6.14
N LEU A 466 10.78 27.86 -7.22
CA LEU A 466 10.28 26.70 -7.97
C LEU A 466 10.23 25.44 -7.11
N VAL A 467 11.28 25.20 -6.30
CA VAL A 467 11.31 24.07 -5.34
C VAL A 467 10.26 24.23 -4.24
N GLN A 468 10.07 25.46 -3.73
CA GLN A 468 9.02 25.76 -2.75
C GLN A 468 7.62 25.50 -3.33
N ASP A 469 7.38 25.91 -4.58
CA ASP A 469 6.11 25.73 -5.27
C ASP A 469 5.85 24.26 -5.64
N SER A 470 6.88 23.49 -6.04
CA SER A 470 6.74 22.04 -6.26
C SER A 470 6.43 21.31 -4.96
N TRP A 471 7.14 21.63 -3.87
CA TRP A 471 6.85 21.06 -2.56
C TRP A 471 5.43 21.36 -2.09
N ASN A 472 4.95 22.60 -2.31
CA ASN A 472 3.58 22.97 -1.98
C ASN A 472 2.55 22.22 -2.83
N LYS A 473 2.79 22.07 -4.14
CA LYS A 473 1.91 21.31 -5.05
C LYS A 473 1.82 19.85 -4.66
N ASP A 474 2.96 19.21 -4.41
CA ASP A 474 3.02 17.81 -3.97
C ASP A 474 2.28 17.65 -2.64
N ARG A 475 2.52 18.56 -1.68
CA ARG A 475 1.82 18.56 -0.39
C ARG A 475 0.30 18.72 -0.54
N THR A 476 -0.18 19.55 -1.47
CA THR A 476 -1.62 19.67 -1.74
C THR A 476 -2.17 18.43 -2.44
N CYS A 477 -1.44 17.86 -3.40
CA CYS A 477 -1.82 16.64 -4.10
C CYS A 477 -2.00 15.48 -3.11
N TRP A 478 -1.03 15.25 -2.22
CA TRP A 478 -1.12 14.23 -1.17
C TRP A 478 -2.29 14.44 -0.20
N LYS A 479 -2.61 15.71 0.13
CA LYS A 479 -3.78 16.02 0.97
C LYS A 479 -5.08 15.67 0.26
N ASP A 480 -5.18 15.96 -1.03
CA ASP A 480 -6.38 15.68 -1.82
C ASP A 480 -6.57 14.19 -2.06
N GLU A 481 -5.48 13.46 -2.35
CA GLU A 481 -5.48 12.00 -2.46
C GLU A 481 -5.90 11.33 -1.15
N LEU A 482 -5.36 11.79 -0.02
CA LEU A 482 -5.75 11.29 1.30
C LEU A 482 -7.24 11.54 1.56
N ALA A 483 -7.73 12.75 1.26
CA ALA A 483 -9.14 13.09 1.40
C ALA A 483 -10.05 12.29 0.44
N GLN A 484 -9.55 11.88 -0.73
CA GLN A 484 -10.28 11.02 -1.67
C GLN A 484 -10.35 9.57 -1.18
N VAL A 485 -9.23 9.03 -0.68
CA VAL A 485 -9.19 7.69 -0.08
C VAL A 485 -10.09 7.61 1.15
N ASP A 486 -10.06 8.63 2.02
CA ASP A 486 -10.95 8.70 3.19
C ASP A 486 -12.43 8.75 2.78
N ARG A 487 -12.77 9.51 1.72
CA ARG A 487 -14.13 9.55 1.18
C ARG A 487 -14.57 8.20 0.62
N SER A 488 -13.69 7.49 -0.09
CA SER A 488 -14.03 6.17 -0.66
C SER A 488 -14.19 5.10 0.43
N HIS A 489 -13.36 5.12 1.48
CA HIS A 489 -13.49 4.22 2.62
C HIS A 489 -14.79 4.49 3.40
N ARG A 490 -15.13 5.76 3.65
CA ARG A 490 -16.41 6.13 4.29
C ARG A 490 -17.61 5.66 3.47
N ALA A 491 -17.55 5.81 2.14
CA ALA A 491 -18.61 5.32 1.26
C ALA A 491 -18.75 3.78 1.32
N ARG A 492 -17.63 3.04 1.30
CA ARG A 492 -17.63 1.59 1.41
C ARG A 492 -18.19 1.10 2.76
N ILE A 493 -17.82 1.77 3.85
CA ILE A 493 -18.37 1.48 5.18
C ILE A 493 -19.89 1.68 5.18
N ALA A 494 -20.38 2.80 4.64
CA ALA A 494 -21.80 3.08 4.55
C ALA A 494 -22.56 2.04 3.70
N ASP A 495 -21.97 1.56 2.60
CA ASP A 495 -22.55 0.51 1.77
C ASP A 495 -22.63 -0.83 2.52
N MET A 496 -21.57 -1.22 3.25
CA MET A 496 -21.57 -2.43 4.06
C MET A 496 -22.58 -2.36 5.21
N GLU A 497 -22.68 -1.22 5.89
CA GLU A 497 -23.70 -0.97 6.91
C GLU A 497 -25.11 -1.09 6.32
N GLN A 498 -25.33 -0.55 5.13
CA GLN A 498 -26.61 -0.68 4.43
C GLN A 498 -26.93 -2.13 4.04
N GLN A 499 -25.92 -2.91 3.63
CA GLN A 499 -26.10 -4.34 3.33
C GLN A 499 -26.45 -5.15 4.58
N LEU A 500 -25.76 -4.91 5.70
CA LEU A 500 -26.06 -5.53 6.98
C LEU A 500 -27.47 -5.15 7.47
N GLN A 501 -27.86 -3.88 7.32
CA GLN A 501 -29.20 -3.44 7.67
C GLN A 501 -30.26 -4.15 6.81
N LYS A 502 -30.05 -4.26 5.50
CA LYS A 502 -30.93 -5.04 4.61
C LYS A 502 -30.98 -6.53 4.96
N GLN A 503 -29.90 -7.12 5.47
CA GLN A 503 -29.93 -8.50 5.96
C GLN A 503 -30.74 -8.62 7.25
N ARG A 504 -30.58 -7.69 8.19
CA ARG A 504 -31.39 -7.62 9.41
C ARG A 504 -32.87 -7.45 9.09
N ASP A 505 -33.22 -6.53 8.19
CA ASP A 505 -34.61 -6.27 7.79
C ASP A 505 -35.23 -7.49 7.09
N ARG A 506 -34.47 -8.18 6.22
CA ARG A 506 -34.91 -9.45 5.60
C ARG A 506 -35.12 -10.55 6.62
N SER A 507 -34.20 -10.70 7.58
CA SER A 507 -34.32 -11.69 8.66
C SER A 507 -35.55 -11.40 9.54
N LEU A 508 -35.78 -10.13 9.87
CA LEU A 508 -36.97 -9.70 10.62
C LEU A 508 -38.26 -9.96 9.85
N ALA A 509 -38.31 -9.66 8.55
CA ALA A 509 -39.48 -9.94 7.71
C ALA A 509 -39.77 -11.44 7.60
N LEU A 510 -38.74 -12.27 7.43
CA LEU A 510 -38.89 -13.73 7.43
C LEU A 510 -39.38 -14.25 8.78
N LEU A 511 -38.87 -13.70 9.90
CA LEU A 511 -39.37 -14.05 11.23
C LEU A 511 -40.85 -13.66 11.39
N GLN A 512 -41.25 -12.47 10.92
CA GLN A 512 -42.65 -12.04 10.94
C GLN A 512 -43.55 -12.96 10.11
N GLU A 513 -43.13 -13.33 8.90
CA GLU A 513 -43.87 -14.28 8.06
C GLU A 513 -44.01 -15.64 8.75
N LYS A 514 -42.94 -16.15 9.39
CA LYS A 514 -43.01 -17.39 10.17
C LYS A 514 -43.91 -17.27 11.39
N ASP A 515 -43.91 -16.12 12.06
CA ASP A 515 -44.81 -15.86 13.19
C ASP A 515 -46.27 -15.80 12.74
N GLU A 516 -46.57 -15.23 11.57
CA GLU A 516 -47.90 -15.19 10.95
C GLU A 516 -48.36 -16.57 10.47
N GLU A 517 -47.46 -17.37 9.87
CA GLU A 517 -47.73 -18.77 9.53
C GLU A 517 -48.02 -19.59 10.78
N LEU A 518 -47.21 -19.42 11.85
CA LEU A 518 -47.42 -20.08 13.14
C LEU A 518 -48.75 -19.65 13.77
N ALA A 519 -49.11 -18.36 13.70
CA ALA A 519 -50.40 -17.87 14.16
C ALA A 519 -51.55 -18.50 13.36
N SER A 520 -51.42 -18.57 12.04
CA SER A 520 -52.42 -19.19 11.15
C SER A 520 -52.57 -20.69 11.43
N LEU A 521 -51.47 -21.42 11.61
CA LEU A 521 -51.48 -22.84 11.97
C LEU A 521 -52.09 -23.07 13.36
N ARG A 522 -51.79 -22.20 14.33
CA ARG A 522 -52.44 -22.23 15.65
C ARG A 522 -53.93 -21.96 15.53
N GLU A 523 -54.36 -21.00 14.72
CA GLU A 523 -55.77 -20.69 14.48
C GLU A 523 -56.49 -21.86 13.80
N LEU A 524 -55.89 -22.48 12.78
CA LEU A 524 -56.36 -23.71 12.13
C LEU A 524 -56.50 -24.87 13.12
N LEU A 525 -55.52 -25.02 14.02
CA LEU A 525 -55.55 -26.06 15.07
C LEU A 525 -56.60 -25.76 16.14
N ASN A 526 -56.80 -24.49 16.49
CA ASN A 526 -57.83 -24.04 17.42
C ASN A 526 -59.23 -24.20 16.82
N MET A 527 -59.41 -23.95 15.52
CA MET A 527 -60.65 -24.22 14.77
C MET A 527 -60.94 -25.72 14.68
N LYS A 528 -59.91 -26.56 14.48
CA LYS A 528 -60.04 -28.02 14.45
C LYS A 528 -60.27 -28.65 15.83
N ASN A 529 -59.96 -27.93 16.91
CA ASN A 529 -60.28 -28.30 18.29
C ASN A 529 -61.66 -27.82 18.77
N THR A 530 -62.51 -27.25 17.90
CA THR A 530 -63.92 -26.99 18.21
C THR A 530 -64.81 -28.23 18.03
N GLY A 531 -64.37 -29.35 18.59
CA GLY A 531 -65.19 -30.54 18.86
C GLY A 531 -65.26 -30.74 20.38
N PRO A 532 -66.44 -30.95 20.99
CA PRO A 532 -66.58 -30.88 22.44
C PRO A 532 -66.07 -32.17 23.10
N LEU A 533 -64.85 -32.16 23.62
CA LEU A 533 -64.38 -33.16 24.58
C LEU A 533 -63.60 -32.50 25.72
N SER A 534 -64.09 -32.79 26.92
CA SER A 534 -63.67 -32.32 28.24
C SER A 534 -62.17 -32.48 28.55
N PRO A 535 -61.64 -31.72 29.52
CA PRO A 535 -60.23 -31.82 29.91
C PRO A 535 -60.00 -33.03 30.84
N PRO A 536 -58.84 -33.69 30.75
CA PRO A 536 -58.25 -34.28 31.92
C PRO A 536 -56.95 -33.57 32.28
N ALA A 537 -56.97 -33.07 33.51
CA ALA A 537 -55.92 -33.18 34.52
C ALA A 537 -54.47 -32.84 34.11
N ALA A 538 -54.00 -31.78 34.76
CA ALA A 538 -52.61 -31.58 35.15
C ALA A 538 -51.90 -32.89 35.52
N SER A 539 -50.81 -33.19 34.82
CA SER A 539 -49.74 -34.02 35.33
C SER A 539 -48.44 -33.23 35.24
N SER A 540 -48.06 -32.73 36.40
CA SER A 540 -46.71 -32.33 36.79
C SER A 540 -45.62 -33.20 36.15
N PHE A 541 -44.71 -32.60 35.38
CA PHE A 541 -43.38 -33.14 35.19
C PHE A 541 -42.35 -32.11 35.61
N LYS A 542 -41.54 -32.54 36.57
CA LYS A 542 -40.52 -31.81 37.30
C LYS A 542 -39.34 -31.47 36.38
N ASP A 543 -38.73 -30.34 36.69
CA ASP A 543 -37.33 -30.03 36.40
C ASP A 543 -36.44 -31.25 36.65
N VAL A 544 -35.73 -31.69 35.62
CA VAL A 544 -34.39 -32.28 35.75
C VAL A 544 -33.53 -31.65 34.66
N ASP A 545 -32.74 -30.68 35.09
CA ASP A 545 -31.51 -30.25 34.46
C ASP A 545 -30.54 -31.44 34.42
N LEU A 546 -29.98 -31.77 33.25
CA LEU A 546 -28.65 -32.40 33.05
C LEU A 546 -28.46 -32.80 31.56
N LYS A 547 -27.55 -32.07 30.90
CA LYS A 547 -26.53 -32.47 29.90
C LYS A 547 -26.86 -33.47 28.78
N ASP A 548 -26.41 -33.06 27.58
CA ASP A 548 -25.86 -33.88 26.48
C ASP A 548 -26.56 -35.22 26.22
N ASP A 549 -27.40 -35.26 25.20
CA ASP A 549 -27.22 -36.20 24.09
C ASP A 549 -28.23 -35.90 22.99
N TRP A 550 -27.72 -35.73 21.77
CA TRP A 550 -28.54 -35.64 20.57
C TRP A 550 -29.22 -37.00 20.38
N PRO A 551 -30.54 -37.10 20.08
CA PRO A 551 -31.21 -38.39 20.06
C PRO A 551 -30.66 -39.25 18.91
N GLU A 552 -29.80 -40.20 19.25
CA GLU A 552 -29.25 -41.26 18.38
C GLU A 552 -30.34 -42.16 17.74
N SER A 553 -31.59 -41.97 18.15
CA SER A 553 -32.78 -42.66 17.64
C SER A 553 -33.22 -42.23 16.22
N LEU A 554 -32.61 -41.21 15.62
CA LEU A 554 -32.89 -40.81 14.23
C LEU A 554 -31.91 -41.40 13.20
N ALA A 555 -30.80 -41.99 13.65
CA ALA A 555 -29.81 -42.63 12.76
C ALA A 555 -30.39 -43.82 11.93
N PRO A 556 -31.32 -44.64 12.44
CA PRO A 556 -31.89 -45.74 11.66
C PRO A 556 -32.82 -45.31 10.51
N LEU A 557 -33.34 -44.08 10.53
CA LEU A 557 -34.18 -43.55 9.44
C LEU A 557 -33.36 -43.05 8.24
N ALA A 558 -32.07 -42.74 8.45
CA ALA A 558 -31.17 -42.33 7.37
C ALA A 558 -30.64 -43.49 6.52
N CYS A 559 -30.72 -44.74 7.02
CA CYS A 559 -30.19 -45.94 6.33
C CYS A 559 -31.26 -46.80 5.64
N MET A 560 -32.55 -46.50 5.78
CA MET A 560 -33.58 -47.18 5.00
C MET A 560 -33.73 -46.52 3.63
N THR A 561 -33.19 -47.21 2.64
CA THR A 561 -33.39 -47.09 1.19
C THR A 561 -34.67 -46.35 0.78
N ILE A 562 -34.57 -45.03 0.53
CA ILE A 562 -35.61 -44.26 -0.16
C ILE A 562 -35.26 -44.25 -1.64
N GLY A 563 -35.98 -45.08 -2.39
CA GLY A 563 -35.91 -45.17 -3.84
C GLY A 563 -36.22 -43.85 -4.53
N ALA A 564 -35.71 -43.75 -5.77
CA ALA A 564 -35.84 -42.65 -6.69
C ALA A 564 -37.27 -42.08 -6.78
N SER A 565 -37.49 -40.96 -6.09
CA SER A 565 -38.58 -40.03 -6.39
C SER A 565 -38.14 -38.63 -5.94
N ALA A 566 -38.65 -37.59 -6.59
CA ALA A 566 -38.11 -36.22 -6.68
C ALA A 566 -37.78 -35.47 -5.35
N SER A 567 -38.01 -36.07 -4.18
CA SER A 567 -37.65 -35.54 -2.86
C SER A 567 -36.32 -36.10 -2.29
N GLY A 568 -35.86 -37.28 -2.72
CA GLY A 568 -34.63 -37.91 -2.20
C GLY A 568 -33.34 -37.20 -2.62
N GLY A 569 -33.32 -36.55 -3.79
CA GLY A 569 -32.19 -35.75 -4.27
C GLY A 569 -31.94 -34.49 -3.43
N GLN A 570 -32.99 -33.89 -2.87
CA GLN A 570 -32.90 -32.72 -2.01
C GLN A 570 -32.22 -33.05 -0.67
N ILE A 571 -32.51 -34.24 -0.12
CA ILE A 571 -31.92 -34.72 1.14
C ILE A 571 -30.45 -35.08 0.93
N LEU A 572 -30.11 -35.75 -0.18
CA LEU A 572 -28.71 -36.05 -0.53
C LEU A 572 -27.89 -34.77 -0.76
N HIS A 573 -28.45 -33.77 -1.44
CA HIS A 573 -27.81 -32.48 -1.63
C HIS A 573 -27.58 -31.76 -0.29
N TYR A 574 -28.56 -31.78 0.62
CA TYR A 574 -28.41 -31.18 1.94
C TYR A 574 -27.34 -31.89 2.79
N VAL A 575 -27.27 -33.22 2.73
CA VAL A 575 -26.20 -33.99 3.40
C VAL A 575 -24.83 -33.68 2.79
N GLU A 576 -24.73 -33.55 1.47
CA GLU A 576 -23.49 -33.17 0.80
C GLU A 576 -23.08 -31.73 1.14
N GLU A 577 -24.03 -30.79 1.22
CA GLU A 577 -23.78 -29.42 1.66
C GLU A 577 -23.33 -29.36 3.11
N LEU A 578 -23.94 -30.15 4.01
CA LEU A 578 -23.48 -30.27 5.39
C LEU A 578 -22.05 -30.79 5.45
N ALA A 579 -21.71 -31.84 4.70
CA ALA A 579 -20.35 -32.37 4.64
C ALA A 579 -19.33 -31.33 4.12
N ARG A 580 -19.71 -30.51 3.13
CA ARG A 580 -18.87 -29.39 2.66
C ARG A 580 -18.70 -28.33 3.74
N LYS A 581 -19.78 -27.97 4.44
CA LYS A 581 -19.74 -27.00 5.55
C LYS A 581 -18.91 -27.50 6.72
N GLU A 582 -19.00 -28.78 7.06
CA GLU A 582 -18.16 -29.42 8.08
C GLU A 582 -16.68 -29.41 7.66
N GLY A 583 -16.38 -29.69 6.38
CA GLY A 583 -15.04 -29.57 5.82
C GLY A 583 -14.49 -28.15 5.90
N GLU A 584 -15.29 -27.15 5.53
CA GLU A 584 -14.96 -25.73 5.66
C GLU A 584 -14.71 -25.33 7.12
N ILE A 585 -15.60 -25.75 8.05
CA ILE A 585 -15.46 -25.48 9.48
C ILE A 585 -14.19 -26.14 10.04
N LEU A 586 -13.88 -27.37 9.67
CA LEU A 586 -12.64 -28.04 10.08
C LEU A 586 -11.41 -27.36 9.50
N GLY A 587 -11.48 -26.87 8.26
CA GLY A 587 -10.43 -26.06 7.63
C GLY A 587 -10.20 -24.75 8.38
N LEU A 588 -11.28 -24.03 8.70
CA LEU A 588 -11.25 -22.78 9.47
C LEU A 588 -10.76 -22.99 10.91
N ARG A 589 -11.12 -24.11 11.55
CA ARG A 589 -10.60 -24.48 12.87
C ARG A 589 -9.11 -24.79 12.82
N ARG A 590 -8.64 -25.49 11.79
CA ARG A 590 -7.20 -25.75 11.59
C ARG A 590 -6.42 -24.46 11.35
N SER A 591 -6.90 -23.57 10.48
CA SER A 591 -6.23 -22.29 10.23
C SER A 591 -6.26 -21.40 11.47
N LYS A 592 -7.37 -21.34 12.20
CA LYS A 592 -7.46 -20.66 13.50
C LYS A 592 -6.40 -21.20 14.48
N ASN A 593 -6.33 -22.51 14.67
CA ASN A 593 -5.36 -23.11 15.59
C ASN A 593 -3.92 -22.84 15.15
N GLN A 594 -3.64 -22.81 13.85
CA GLN A 594 -2.32 -22.48 13.31
C GLN A 594 -1.95 -21.01 13.57
N LEU A 595 -2.89 -20.08 13.37
CA LEU A 595 -2.71 -18.67 13.68
C LEU A 595 -2.54 -18.43 15.19
N GLU A 596 -3.32 -19.11 16.02
CA GLU A 596 -3.17 -19.06 17.47
C GLU A 596 -1.80 -19.62 17.93
N ALA A 597 -1.32 -20.69 17.31
CA ALA A 597 0.02 -21.23 17.59
C ALA A 597 1.12 -20.24 17.21
N SER A 598 1.04 -19.62 16.02
CA SER A 598 1.98 -18.58 15.59
C SER A 598 1.93 -17.35 16.50
N LEU A 599 0.75 -16.96 16.98
CA LEU A 599 0.61 -15.88 17.94
C LEU A 599 1.30 -16.21 19.27
N ARG A 600 1.15 -17.43 19.79
CA ARG A 600 1.84 -17.87 21.01
C ARG A 600 3.35 -17.93 20.83
N GLU A 601 3.82 -18.39 19.67
CA GLU A 601 5.25 -18.40 19.34
C GLU A 601 5.82 -16.98 19.28
N MET A 602 5.12 -16.05 18.62
CA MET A 602 5.50 -14.64 18.56
C MET A 602 5.50 -13.99 19.94
N GLN A 603 4.52 -14.30 20.79
CA GLN A 603 4.48 -13.84 22.18
C GLN A 603 5.66 -14.39 23.00
N MET A 604 5.99 -15.68 22.86
CA MET A 604 7.16 -16.26 23.50
C MET A 604 8.45 -15.59 23.04
N MET A 605 8.60 -15.38 21.72
CA MET A 605 9.74 -14.64 21.17
C MET A 605 9.84 -13.23 21.74
N PHE A 606 8.72 -12.51 21.84
CA PHE A 606 8.69 -11.16 22.41
C PHE A 606 9.19 -11.15 23.86
N VAL A 607 8.68 -12.04 24.71
CA VAL A 607 9.14 -12.17 26.12
C VAL A 607 10.63 -12.48 26.18
N THR A 608 11.13 -13.41 25.36
CA THR A 608 12.57 -13.72 25.35
C THR A 608 13.44 -12.55 24.88
N MET A 609 12.92 -11.70 23.99
CA MET A 609 13.63 -10.49 23.56
C MET A 609 13.60 -9.41 24.64
N GLU A 610 12.47 -9.23 25.32
CA GLU A 610 12.38 -8.35 26.49
C GLU A 610 13.37 -8.77 27.59
N ASP A 611 13.45 -10.08 27.89
CA ASP A 611 14.41 -10.61 28.87
C ASP A 611 15.86 -10.35 28.44
N LYS A 612 16.20 -10.56 27.17
CA LYS A 612 17.55 -10.25 26.63
C LYS A 612 17.88 -8.76 26.73
N VAL A 613 16.93 -7.89 26.39
CA VAL A 613 17.12 -6.43 26.48
C VAL A 613 17.24 -5.99 27.94
N ALA A 614 16.45 -6.57 28.85
CA ALA A 614 16.56 -6.31 30.29
C ALA A 614 17.92 -6.73 30.84
N GLU A 615 18.45 -7.86 30.40
CA GLU A 615 19.77 -8.35 30.80
C GLU A 615 20.90 -7.48 30.24
N GLN A 616 20.82 -7.07 28.97
CA GLN A 616 21.76 -6.11 28.38
C GLN A 616 21.72 -4.77 29.10
N LYS A 617 20.52 -4.28 29.45
CA LYS A 617 20.35 -3.07 30.25
C LYS A 617 21.02 -3.24 31.61
N ARG A 618 20.83 -4.36 32.30
CA ARG A 618 21.48 -4.65 33.59
C ARG A 618 23.00 -4.65 33.46
N HIS A 619 23.55 -5.31 32.44
CA HIS A 619 24.98 -5.33 32.16
C HIS A 619 25.55 -3.93 31.90
N LEU A 620 24.88 -3.13 31.06
CA LEU A 620 25.29 -1.74 30.79
C LEU A 620 25.23 -0.87 32.05
N HIS A 621 24.22 -1.04 32.90
CA HIS A 621 24.15 -0.33 34.18
C HIS A 621 25.28 -0.76 35.12
N GLU A 622 25.68 -2.02 35.12
CA GLU A 622 26.82 -2.51 35.90
C GLU A 622 28.15 -1.94 35.41
N GLU A 623 28.37 -1.87 34.09
CA GLU A 623 29.56 -1.26 33.49
C GLU A 623 29.57 0.26 33.69
N LEU A 624 28.43 0.96 33.56
CA LEU A 624 28.34 2.38 33.89
C LEU A 624 28.65 2.62 35.36
N ALA A 625 28.09 1.83 36.28
CA ALA A 625 28.42 1.93 37.70
C ALA A 625 29.90 1.62 37.97
N ARG A 626 30.52 0.71 37.21
CA ARG A 626 31.96 0.42 37.28
C ARG A 626 32.79 1.61 36.80
N LEU A 627 32.42 2.22 35.68
CA LEU A 627 33.11 3.40 35.13
C LEU A 627 32.94 4.63 36.02
N GLU A 628 31.76 4.85 36.59
CA GLU A 628 31.49 5.93 37.55
C GLU A 628 32.35 5.76 38.81
N ARG A 629 32.44 4.53 39.35
CA ARG A 629 33.38 4.23 40.44
C ARG A 629 34.82 4.52 40.04
N ASN A 630 35.23 4.21 38.82
CA ASN A 630 36.60 4.48 38.34
C ASN A 630 36.86 5.98 38.11
N GLN A 631 35.89 6.74 37.62
CA GLN A 631 36.01 8.17 37.36
C GLN A 631 36.09 8.96 38.66
N SER A 632 35.38 8.54 39.71
CA SER A 632 35.49 9.13 41.05
C SER A 632 36.86 8.94 41.73
N ARG A 633 37.79 8.16 41.13
CA ARG A 633 39.16 7.93 41.65
C ARG A 633 40.14 9.04 41.30
N GLU A 634 39.86 9.86 40.28
CA GLU A 634 40.79 10.87 39.77
C GLU A 634 40.69 12.16 40.60
N GLY A 635 41.51 12.31 41.64
CA GLY A 635 41.87 13.65 42.10
C GLY A 635 42.39 13.82 43.53
N ALA A 636 41.83 13.13 44.54
CA ALA A 636 42.10 13.52 45.94
C ALA A 636 42.21 12.38 46.97
N ASN A 637 41.84 11.15 46.61
CA ASN A 637 41.65 10.08 47.60
C ASN A 637 42.85 9.11 47.75
N LEU A 638 43.91 9.27 46.95
CA LEU A 638 45.05 8.33 46.95
C LEU A 638 45.98 8.52 48.15
N GLU A 639 46.24 9.76 48.59
CA GLU A 639 47.08 10.01 49.77
C GLU A 639 46.36 9.58 51.07
N TYR A 640 45.05 9.83 51.18
CA TYR A 640 44.25 9.32 52.29
C TYR A 640 44.22 7.79 52.31
N LEU A 641 43.98 7.16 51.15
CA LEU A 641 43.97 5.71 51.03
C LEU A 641 45.34 5.10 51.36
N LYS A 642 46.44 5.74 50.92
CA LYS A 642 47.81 5.33 51.25
C LYS A 642 48.05 5.37 52.75
N ASN A 643 47.62 6.43 53.44
CA ASN A 643 47.77 6.55 54.89
C ASN A 643 46.93 5.51 55.64
N VAL A 644 45.68 5.28 55.23
CA VAL A 644 44.81 4.27 55.83
C VAL A 644 45.33 2.85 55.57
N LEU A 645 45.85 2.55 54.37
CA LEU A 645 46.47 1.26 54.06
C LEU A 645 47.77 1.05 54.84
N LEU A 646 48.59 2.09 54.97
CA LEU A 646 49.82 2.04 55.77
C LEU A 646 49.49 1.77 57.24
N GLU A 647 48.53 2.48 57.83
CA GLU A 647 48.07 2.21 59.20
C GLU A 647 47.42 0.83 59.34
N PHE A 648 46.71 0.35 58.32
CA PHE A 648 46.12 -0.98 58.29
C PHE A 648 47.17 -2.10 58.33
N PHE A 649 48.30 -1.93 57.64
CA PHE A 649 49.42 -2.90 57.69
C PHE A 649 50.25 -2.77 58.97
N LEU A 650 50.37 -1.58 59.55
CA LEU A 650 51.16 -1.34 60.76
C LEU A 650 50.43 -1.75 62.06
N ARG A 651 49.10 -1.71 62.10
CA ARG A 651 48.30 -2.07 63.28
C ARG A 651 47.79 -3.51 63.19
N SER A 652 47.92 -4.26 64.28
CA SER A 652 47.49 -5.67 64.37
C SER A 652 46.18 -5.89 65.14
N ASP A 653 45.51 -4.83 65.59
CA ASP A 653 44.24 -4.94 66.33
C ASP A 653 43.04 -5.16 65.38
N PRO A 654 42.28 -6.27 65.53
CA PRO A 654 41.16 -6.61 64.64
C PRO A 654 40.05 -5.55 64.57
N SER A 655 39.80 -4.81 65.65
CA SER A 655 38.74 -3.78 65.69
C SER A 655 39.14 -2.56 64.86
N SER A 656 40.36 -2.06 65.09
CA SER A 656 40.93 -0.97 64.28
C SER A 656 41.07 -1.34 62.80
N GLN A 657 41.47 -2.57 62.49
CA GLN A 657 41.55 -3.09 61.12
C GLN A 657 40.18 -3.15 60.44
N SER A 658 39.11 -3.53 61.17
CA SER A 658 37.75 -3.50 60.62
C SER A 658 37.26 -2.08 60.31
N HIS A 659 37.57 -1.11 61.16
CA HIS A 659 37.23 0.29 60.93
C HIS A 659 38.01 0.87 59.74
N MET A 660 39.33 0.64 59.67
CA MET A 660 40.17 1.05 58.53
C MET A 660 39.74 0.34 57.24
N PHE A 661 39.33 -0.93 57.30
CA PHE A 661 38.75 -1.65 56.15
C PHE A 661 37.46 -1.00 55.66
N ASN A 662 36.57 -0.55 56.56
CA ASN A 662 35.36 0.17 56.14
C ASN A 662 35.70 1.52 55.47
N ALA A 663 36.75 2.22 55.93
CA ALA A 663 37.25 3.43 55.28
C ALA A 663 37.87 3.13 53.89
N ILE A 664 38.65 2.05 53.77
CA ILE A 664 39.18 1.55 52.48
C ILE A 664 38.04 1.17 51.53
N ALA A 665 37.04 0.44 52.02
CA ALA A 665 35.87 0.02 51.24
C ALA A 665 35.02 1.21 50.78
N ALA A 666 34.92 2.26 51.58
CA ALA A 666 34.25 3.51 51.22
C ALA A 666 35.05 4.29 50.17
N CYS A 667 36.37 4.47 50.36
CA CYS A 667 37.23 5.17 49.40
C CYS A 667 37.35 4.44 48.07
N LEU A 668 37.34 3.10 48.08
CA LEU A 668 37.40 2.27 46.88
C LEU A 668 36.02 1.85 46.34
N HIS A 669 34.93 2.33 46.95
CA HIS A 669 33.54 2.03 46.58
C HIS A 669 33.26 0.54 46.36
N PHE A 670 33.64 -0.30 47.32
CA PHE A 670 33.40 -1.74 47.25
C PHE A 670 31.91 -2.05 47.16
N SER A 671 31.55 -3.02 46.32
CA SER A 671 30.18 -3.51 46.26
C SER A 671 29.81 -4.23 47.57
N PRO A 672 28.51 -4.28 47.93
CA PRO A 672 28.05 -5.01 49.10
C PRO A 672 28.49 -6.49 49.10
N LYS A 673 28.59 -7.11 47.91
CA LYS A 673 29.06 -8.50 47.72
C LYS A 673 30.55 -8.65 48.07
N GLU A 674 31.39 -7.67 47.72
CA GLU A 674 32.83 -7.68 48.02
C GLU A 674 33.11 -7.45 49.50
N ILE A 675 32.39 -6.50 50.13
CA ILE A 675 32.48 -6.26 51.58
C ILE A 675 32.11 -7.53 52.35
N GLN A 676 31.05 -8.23 51.92
CA GLN A 676 30.66 -9.51 52.51
C GLN A 676 31.73 -10.60 52.31
N ARG A 677 32.33 -10.70 51.11
CA ARG A 677 33.40 -11.67 50.82
C ARG A 677 34.60 -11.50 51.74
N VAL A 678 35.03 -10.26 51.99
CA VAL A 678 36.17 -9.99 52.89
C VAL A 678 35.81 -10.26 54.35
N ARG A 679 34.60 -9.86 54.79
CA ARG A 679 34.12 -10.16 56.16
C ARG A 679 33.95 -11.65 56.43
N LEU A 680 33.73 -12.47 55.40
CA LEU A 680 33.70 -13.93 55.52
C LEU A 680 35.10 -14.51 55.73
N GLN A 681 36.14 -13.94 55.12
CA GLN A 681 37.53 -14.38 55.27
C GLN A 681 38.17 -13.93 56.59
N HIS A 682 37.69 -12.82 57.18
CA HIS A 682 38.18 -12.29 58.46
C HIS A 682 37.07 -12.25 59.53
N PRO A 683 36.68 -13.41 60.11
CA PRO A 683 35.56 -13.49 61.06
C PRO A 683 35.82 -12.72 62.37
N LYS A 684 37.08 -12.44 62.71
CA LYS A 684 37.46 -11.63 63.89
C LYS A 684 37.01 -10.16 63.79
N TRP A 685 36.65 -9.69 62.59
CA TRP A 685 36.10 -8.35 62.36
C TRP A 685 34.58 -8.28 62.55
N LYS A 686 33.93 -9.39 62.93
CA LYS A 686 32.47 -9.45 63.15
C LYS A 686 32.03 -9.09 64.58
N LEU A 687 32.95 -8.98 65.54
CA LEU A 687 32.63 -8.53 66.90
C LEU A 687 32.75 -7.01 66.96
N ASN A 688 31.61 -6.31 67.10
CA ASN A 688 31.40 -5.02 67.78
C ASN A 688 30.33 -4.13 67.12
N SER A 689 29.17 -4.70 66.79
CA SER A 689 27.97 -3.90 66.55
C SER A 689 26.76 -4.50 67.28
N THR A 690 26.86 -4.70 68.59
CA THR A 690 25.70 -4.86 69.50
C THR A 690 26.16 -4.69 70.95
N THR A 691 26.25 -3.45 71.39
CA THR A 691 26.06 -3.07 72.80
C THR A 691 25.14 -1.86 72.82
N SER A 692 23.86 -2.11 72.56
CA SER A 692 22.76 -1.30 73.12
C SER A 692 22.36 -1.95 74.44
N PRO A 693 22.21 -1.22 75.55
CA PRO A 693 21.76 -1.80 76.81
C PRO A 693 20.32 -2.32 76.68
N PRO A 694 19.92 -3.33 77.48
CA PRO A 694 18.56 -3.85 77.46
C PRO A 694 17.58 -2.79 78.01
N PRO A 695 16.33 -2.72 77.49
CA PRO A 695 15.33 -1.84 78.05
C PRO A 695 14.90 -2.35 79.43
N THR A 696 15.02 -1.49 80.42
CA THR A 696 14.51 -1.68 81.78
C THR A 696 13.01 -1.95 81.73
N SER A 697 12.60 -3.13 82.18
CA SER A 697 11.20 -3.44 82.46
C SER A 697 10.72 -2.63 83.67
N LEU A 698 9.72 -1.78 83.44
CA LEU A 698 8.89 -1.20 84.52
C LEU A 698 7.92 -2.29 85.04
N PRO A 699 7.67 -2.38 86.35
CA PRO A 699 6.71 -3.32 86.94
C PRO A 699 5.27 -2.83 86.70
N PRO A 700 4.26 -3.73 86.80
CA PRO A 700 2.86 -3.38 86.55
C PRO A 700 2.31 -2.52 87.69
N PRO A 701 1.33 -1.63 87.43
CA PRO A 701 0.53 -1.03 88.48
C PRO A 701 -0.59 -2.01 88.89
N ASP A 702 -0.76 -2.15 90.20
CA ASP A 702 -1.92 -2.77 90.81
C ASP A 702 -3.22 -2.08 90.36
N SER A 703 -4.15 -2.86 89.80
CA SER A 703 -5.62 -2.86 90.05
C SER A 703 -6.35 -3.75 89.04
#